data_AF-A0A2P8GLQ3-F1
#
_entry.id   AF-A0A2P8GLQ3-F1
#
_cell.length_a   1.000
_cell.length_b   1.000
_cell.length_c   1.000
_cell.angle_alpha   90.00
_cell.angle_beta   90.00
_cell.angle_gamma   90.00
#
_symmetry.space_group_name_H-M   'P 1'
#
loop_
_entity.id
_entity.type
_entity.pdbx_description
1 polymer ?
#
loop_
_entity_poly.entity_id
_entity_poly.type
_entity_poly.pdbx_seq_one_letter_code
_entity_poly.pdbx_strand_id
1 'polypeptide(L)'
;MKINFIHFRHILSASIQVSVMIVIMLLTSLGSAAQYYNDTRTVVILPNRAETQRPVQSSVSQDTWNFCSDDNFVYISSSTTGRKVNHDYCTYLQFSLATIPEGAIIDTVDLMIYLKNVKNTSSVFEQGVNLYELSTARSNLVINITDSSSTALSLVSKSNIDQAIHLRPDITDGANWVPARKGNFYCVLAAEEAETYRYYTARSNDMAKQPKLVISYHMPFEQVRRKSWPQYKYDAQHTGMLGWQSNSTATGFKLSNAYSPVGANYIKSDPLLNDDKLVMAYQTSTSEMYRMLSLSRRGSTWADSYTDAFGLVKYGPIGDRKGNVYSMMGNTAGALYVFAPDSWQVIYDKQLENSAQATAIPVIGFDGSIYISTNKGIYAYTPQPECKLKWIYTSGANVFGTVALNEAEQIVYVYDGNSGNVTALNSIDGIKKWDKNIGSTFIADVPVPSVKNDILCVTNNQRKGNRFYILDANTGKGIDSIITGEDLVISQPVIGTNKVFVINNGALESYALSDGTKQSAAGIAGLNPASALVMDGNDNVYVLNTEQGKQSLTMVAPGATSFPSLPISDANGYLAGNRLIIVPDGSLFTGNDNHLYGILPSGLSVKDDITIPFNNASEFKSEYLYRSEGMVRVAGKALTGTQNIVIHGGRGIGFQPGFNVKKGATLSCKSGL
;
A
#
# COMPACT_ATOMS: atom_id res chain seq x y z
N MET A 1 -18.86 -21.34 38.73
CA MET A 1 -19.96 -20.85 39.59
C MET A 1 -21.16 -20.59 38.67
N LYS A 2 -22.25 -21.36 38.79
CA LYS A 2 -23.45 -21.22 37.95
C LYS A 2 -24.17 -19.92 38.29
N ILE A 3 -24.46 -19.09 37.30
CA ILE A 3 -25.37 -17.94 37.46
C ILE A 3 -26.46 -18.07 36.40
N ASN A 4 -27.70 -18.19 36.89
CA ASN A 4 -28.92 -18.26 36.10
C ASN A 4 -29.28 -16.89 35.53
N PHE A 5 -29.71 -16.85 34.27
CA PHE A 5 -30.32 -15.67 33.67
C PHE A 5 -31.75 -15.47 34.20
N ILE A 6 -32.02 -14.32 34.80
CA ILE A 6 -33.38 -13.82 35.04
C ILE A 6 -33.65 -12.71 34.01
N HIS A 7 -34.77 -12.84 33.30
CA HIS A 7 -35.30 -11.82 32.40
C HIS A 7 -35.84 -10.61 33.17
N PHE A 8 -35.41 -9.41 32.76
CA PHE A 8 -36.19 -8.19 32.96
C PHE A 8 -36.19 -7.37 31.67
N ARG A 9 -37.39 -7.05 31.18
CA ARG A 9 -37.66 -6.05 30.14
C ARG A 9 -37.85 -4.68 30.81
N HIS A 10 -37.35 -3.66 30.09
CA HIS A 10 -37.70 -2.23 30.09
C HIS A 10 -36.92 -1.21 30.97
N ILE A 11 -36.27 -0.31 30.21
CA ILE A 11 -35.98 1.13 30.41
C ILE A 11 -34.75 1.47 31.28
N LEU A 12 -33.70 2.02 30.64
CA LEU A 12 -32.66 2.96 31.16
C LEU A 12 -31.81 3.42 29.94
N SER A 13 -32.07 4.61 29.37
CA SER A 13 -31.38 5.91 29.53
C SER A 13 -29.91 5.98 29.09
N ALA A 14 -29.59 7.00 28.29
CA ALA A 14 -28.35 7.27 27.55
C ALA A 14 -27.07 7.57 28.39
N SER A 15 -26.98 7.05 29.60
CA SER A 15 -25.90 7.33 30.57
C SER A 15 -25.02 6.11 30.89
N ILE A 16 -25.23 4.96 30.24
CA ILE A 16 -24.42 3.75 30.44
C ILE A 16 -23.37 3.54 29.32
N GLN A 17 -23.45 4.28 28.20
CA GLN A 17 -22.42 4.23 27.14
C GLN A 17 -21.09 4.93 27.50
N VAL A 18 -21.07 5.78 28.53
CA VAL A 18 -19.86 6.54 28.93
C VAL A 18 -18.99 5.78 29.93
N SER A 19 -19.53 4.75 30.62
CA SER A 19 -18.78 4.03 31.67
C SER A 19 -17.99 2.81 31.17
N VAL A 20 -18.25 2.32 29.95
CA VAL A 20 -17.46 1.24 29.32
C VAL A 20 -16.23 1.79 28.59
N MET A 21 -16.25 3.06 28.16
CA MET A 21 -15.10 3.71 27.51
C MET A 21 -13.99 4.11 28.50
N ILE A 22 -14.32 4.39 29.77
CA ILE A 22 -13.36 4.84 30.77
C ILE A 22 -12.58 3.67 31.42
N VAL A 23 -13.13 2.45 31.42
CA VAL A 23 -12.44 1.26 31.95
C VAL A 23 -11.41 0.68 30.95
N ILE A 24 -11.51 1.02 29.66
CA ILE A 24 -10.50 0.65 28.64
C ILE A 24 -9.31 1.66 28.64
N MET A 25 -9.47 2.88 29.16
CA MET A 25 -8.37 3.86 29.25
C MET A 25 -7.53 3.78 30.54
N LEU A 26 -7.92 3.01 31.55
CA LEU A 26 -7.23 2.98 32.86
C LEU A 26 -6.47 1.69 33.19
N LEU A 27 -6.28 0.76 32.23
CA LEU A 27 -5.53 -0.49 32.43
C LEU A 27 -4.20 -0.58 31.64
N THR A 28 -3.64 0.53 31.17
CA THR A 28 -2.32 0.57 30.50
C THR A 28 -1.19 1.04 31.41
N SER A 29 -1.15 0.54 32.65
CA SER A 29 0.04 0.64 33.48
C SER A 29 0.46 -0.76 33.95
N LEU A 30 1.71 -1.12 33.61
CA LEU A 30 2.45 -2.34 33.95
C LEU A 30 2.24 -3.53 32.99
N GLY A 31 2.99 -3.46 31.89
CA GLY A 31 3.20 -4.51 30.92
C GLY A 31 3.53 -3.85 29.60
N SER A 32 4.69 -4.12 29.03
CA SER A 32 5.08 -3.68 27.69
C SER A 32 4.12 -4.29 26.65
N ALA A 33 2.95 -3.68 26.49
CA ALA A 33 2.06 -3.95 25.37
C ALA A 33 2.71 -3.30 24.15
N ALA A 34 3.02 -4.09 23.13
CA ALA A 34 3.43 -3.55 21.84
C ALA A 34 2.35 -2.55 21.40
N GLN A 35 2.72 -1.30 21.20
CA GLN A 35 1.84 -0.32 20.58
C GLN A 35 1.55 -0.88 19.17
N TYR A 36 0.30 -1.06 18.79
CA TYR A 36 -0.04 -1.61 17.47
C TYR A 36 -0.15 -0.48 16.44
N TYR A 37 0.29 -0.73 15.21
CA TYR A 37 -0.07 0.13 14.07
C TYR A 37 -1.51 -0.25 13.70
N ASN A 38 -2.47 0.50 14.22
CA ASN A 38 -3.87 0.05 14.35
C ASN A 38 -4.70 0.25 13.07
N ASP A 39 -4.14 -0.13 11.92
CA ASP A 39 -4.86 -0.19 10.65
C ASP A 39 -4.99 -1.67 10.27
N THR A 40 -6.16 -2.26 10.47
CA THR A 40 -6.48 -3.58 9.95
C THR A 40 -6.40 -3.54 8.41
N ARG A 41 -5.56 -4.41 7.84
CA ARG A 41 -5.32 -4.55 6.41
C ARG A 41 -5.86 -5.88 5.91
N THR A 42 -5.91 -6.04 4.60
CA THR A 42 -6.39 -7.28 3.97
C THR A 42 -5.37 -7.82 2.97
N VAL A 43 -5.05 -9.12 3.07
CA VAL A 43 -4.29 -9.86 2.05
C VAL A 43 -5.20 -10.88 1.37
N VAL A 44 -5.01 -11.05 0.06
CA VAL A 44 -5.72 -12.06 -0.73
C VAL A 44 -4.74 -13.13 -1.16
N ILE A 45 -5.08 -14.38 -0.84
CA ILE A 45 -4.29 -15.56 -1.21
C ILE A 45 -5.10 -16.41 -2.18
N LEU A 46 -4.51 -16.71 -3.33
CA LEU A 46 -5.11 -17.58 -4.33
C LEU A 46 -4.59 -19.03 -4.20
N PRO A 47 -5.44 -20.04 -4.41
CA PRO A 47 -5.06 -21.43 -4.23
C PRO A 47 -3.94 -21.83 -5.20
N ASN A 48 -2.95 -22.56 -4.70
CA ASN A 48 -1.95 -23.26 -5.52
C ASN A 48 -2.56 -24.46 -6.26
N ARG A 49 -3.60 -25.04 -5.67
CA ARG A 49 -4.29 -26.21 -6.21
C ARG A 49 -5.78 -26.07 -5.93
N ALA A 50 -6.59 -26.30 -6.98
CA ALA A 50 -8.04 -26.37 -6.89
C ALA A 50 -8.50 -27.57 -7.72
N GLU A 51 -8.94 -28.62 -7.03
CA GLU A 51 -9.23 -29.91 -7.65
C GLU A 51 -10.52 -30.53 -7.13
N THR A 52 -11.17 -31.27 -8.02
CA THR A 52 -12.32 -32.09 -7.67
C THR A 52 -11.86 -33.52 -7.49
N GLN A 53 -12.09 -34.11 -6.32
CA GLN A 53 -12.00 -35.55 -6.16
C GLN A 53 -13.21 -36.19 -6.82
N ARG A 54 -12.96 -37.05 -7.80
CA ARG A 54 -13.98 -37.75 -8.58
C ARG A 54 -14.16 -39.16 -8.02
N PRO A 55 -15.40 -39.66 -7.96
CA PRO A 55 -15.66 -41.03 -7.57
C PRO A 55 -15.40 -41.97 -8.77
N VAL A 56 -15.46 -43.28 -8.55
CA VAL A 56 -15.36 -44.27 -9.64
C VAL A 56 -16.54 -44.07 -10.60
N GLN A 57 -16.30 -44.06 -11.91
CA GLN A 57 -17.32 -43.68 -12.90
C GLN A 57 -18.65 -44.45 -12.78
N SER A 58 -18.62 -45.70 -12.34
CA SER A 58 -19.82 -46.53 -12.14
C SER A 58 -20.69 -46.14 -10.92
N SER A 59 -20.23 -45.23 -10.07
CA SER A 59 -20.89 -44.86 -8.80
C SER A 59 -21.76 -43.61 -8.87
N VAL A 60 -21.79 -42.92 -10.01
CA VAL A 60 -22.60 -41.71 -10.24
C VAL A 60 -23.39 -41.81 -11.54
N SER A 61 -24.53 -41.12 -11.62
CA SER A 61 -25.33 -41.11 -12.85
C SER A 61 -24.56 -40.48 -14.03
N GLN A 62 -24.82 -40.95 -15.25
CA GLN A 62 -24.18 -40.42 -16.47
C GLN A 62 -24.39 -38.90 -16.61
N ASP A 63 -25.55 -38.39 -16.22
CA ASP A 63 -25.84 -36.96 -16.26
C ASP A 63 -24.98 -36.17 -15.24
N THR A 64 -24.71 -36.72 -14.06
CA THR A 64 -23.84 -36.07 -13.06
C THR A 64 -22.40 -36.09 -13.57
N TRP A 65 -21.98 -37.22 -14.14
CA TRP A 65 -20.66 -37.35 -14.76
C TRP A 65 -20.46 -36.31 -15.88
N ASN A 66 -21.43 -36.16 -16.78
CA ASN A 66 -21.40 -35.18 -17.86
C ASN A 66 -21.41 -33.73 -17.34
N PHE A 67 -22.12 -33.45 -16.25
CA PHE A 67 -22.11 -32.10 -15.64
C PHE A 67 -20.74 -31.76 -15.00
N CYS A 68 -20.06 -32.77 -14.44
CA CYS A 68 -18.80 -32.67 -13.72
C CYS A 68 -17.54 -32.92 -14.58
N SER A 69 -17.67 -32.95 -15.91
CA SER A 69 -16.58 -33.29 -16.81
C SER A 69 -15.67 -32.11 -17.19
N ASP A 70 -16.05 -30.87 -16.88
CA ASP A 70 -15.31 -29.66 -17.28
C ASP A 70 -14.24 -29.31 -16.24
N ASP A 71 -12.97 -29.49 -16.61
CA ASP A 71 -11.82 -29.27 -15.73
C ASP A 71 -11.57 -27.79 -15.41
N ASN A 72 -12.24 -26.86 -16.10
CA ASN A 72 -12.16 -25.43 -15.79
C ASN A 72 -12.88 -25.05 -14.49
N PHE A 73 -13.67 -25.96 -13.92
CA PHE A 73 -14.43 -25.74 -12.70
C PHE A 73 -14.09 -26.79 -11.65
N VAL A 74 -14.53 -26.55 -10.41
CA VAL A 74 -14.54 -27.56 -9.35
C VAL A 74 -15.96 -27.87 -8.91
N TYR A 75 -16.16 -29.08 -8.41
CA TYR A 75 -17.48 -29.61 -8.12
C TYR A 75 -17.56 -30.15 -6.70
N ILE A 76 -18.73 -29.95 -6.09
CA ILE A 76 -19.10 -30.66 -4.87
C ILE A 76 -20.48 -31.29 -5.13
N SER A 77 -20.66 -32.52 -4.67
CA SER A 77 -21.92 -33.24 -4.83
C SER A 77 -22.15 -34.17 -3.66
N SER A 78 -23.41 -34.39 -3.34
CA SER A 78 -23.84 -35.46 -2.45
C SER A 78 -24.83 -36.38 -3.16
N SER A 79 -24.90 -37.61 -2.69
CA SER A 79 -25.98 -38.56 -2.96
C SER A 79 -26.53 -39.11 -1.66
N THR A 80 -27.75 -39.60 -1.70
CA THR A 80 -28.31 -40.40 -0.61
C THR A 80 -28.30 -41.86 -1.02
N THR A 81 -27.72 -42.70 -0.17
CA THR A 81 -27.89 -44.15 -0.27
C THR A 81 -28.47 -44.63 1.07
N GLY A 82 -29.79 -44.79 1.14
CA GLY A 82 -30.51 -44.99 2.41
C GLY A 82 -30.66 -43.68 3.19
N ARG A 83 -30.44 -43.70 4.53
CA ARG A 83 -30.50 -42.52 5.43
C ARG A 83 -29.13 -41.84 5.64
N LYS A 84 -28.14 -42.11 4.78
CA LYS A 84 -26.78 -41.56 4.89
C LYS A 84 -26.48 -40.69 3.68
N VAL A 85 -25.96 -39.50 3.94
CA VAL A 85 -25.39 -38.61 2.92
C VAL A 85 -24.00 -39.13 2.56
N ASN A 86 -23.80 -39.49 1.30
CA ASN A 86 -22.50 -39.82 0.72
C ASN A 86 -22.04 -38.64 -0.14
N HIS A 87 -20.81 -38.17 0.02
CA HIS A 87 -20.27 -37.11 -0.84
C HIS A 87 -19.63 -37.75 -2.09
N ASP A 88 -20.32 -37.64 -3.22
CA ASP A 88 -19.85 -38.21 -4.49
C ASP A 88 -18.66 -37.41 -5.05
N TYR A 89 -18.74 -36.08 -4.96
CA TYR A 89 -17.68 -35.17 -5.39
C TYR A 89 -17.34 -34.21 -4.26
N CYS A 90 -16.05 -33.95 -4.07
CA CYS A 90 -15.58 -32.91 -3.14
C CYS A 90 -14.47 -32.08 -3.78
N THR A 91 -14.35 -30.84 -3.31
CA THR A 91 -13.34 -29.90 -3.81
C THR A 91 -12.23 -29.73 -2.77
N TYR A 92 -10.98 -29.79 -3.23
CA TYR A 92 -9.80 -29.50 -2.44
C TYR A 92 -9.16 -28.21 -2.91
N LEU A 93 -8.93 -27.30 -1.97
CA LEU A 93 -8.21 -26.07 -2.17
C LEU A 93 -6.96 -26.09 -1.30
N GLN A 94 -5.80 -25.79 -1.89
CA GLN A 94 -4.54 -25.67 -1.16
C GLN A 94 -4.03 -24.24 -1.28
N PHE A 95 -3.83 -23.57 -0.16
CA PHE A 95 -3.23 -22.22 -0.10
C PHE A 95 -1.82 -22.26 0.49
N SER A 96 -1.00 -21.31 0.07
CA SER A 96 0.31 -21.03 0.68
C SER A 96 0.17 -19.79 1.56
N LEU A 97 0.57 -19.86 2.83
CA LEU A 97 0.61 -18.68 3.70
C LEU A 97 1.91 -17.87 3.53
N ALA A 98 2.78 -18.23 2.58
CA ALA A 98 4.07 -17.55 2.39
C ALA A 98 3.90 -16.08 1.98
N THR A 99 2.74 -15.71 1.40
CA THR A 99 2.36 -14.33 1.10
C THR A 99 1.97 -13.53 2.32
N ILE A 100 1.64 -14.17 3.45
CA ILE A 100 1.27 -13.42 4.65
C ILE A 100 2.50 -12.68 5.16
N PRO A 101 2.39 -11.38 5.44
CA PRO A 101 3.48 -10.61 6.01
C PRO A 101 4.04 -11.28 7.27
N GLU A 102 5.35 -11.53 7.31
CA GLU A 102 6.03 -11.98 8.53
C GLU A 102 5.66 -11.05 9.70
N GLY A 103 5.28 -11.65 10.83
CA GLY A 103 4.86 -10.94 12.04
C GLY A 103 3.41 -10.44 12.06
N ALA A 104 2.62 -10.67 11.02
CA ALA A 104 1.21 -10.32 10.99
C ALA A 104 0.44 -11.05 12.10
N ILE A 105 -0.44 -10.31 12.78
CA ILE A 105 -1.41 -10.87 13.72
C ILE A 105 -2.73 -10.98 12.97
N ILE A 106 -3.25 -12.20 12.89
CA ILE A 106 -4.43 -12.52 12.08
C ILE A 106 -5.70 -12.17 12.86
N ASP A 107 -6.53 -11.31 12.27
CA ASP A 107 -7.81 -10.90 12.85
C ASP A 107 -8.94 -11.82 12.39
N THR A 108 -9.07 -12.00 11.07
CA THR A 108 -10.12 -12.83 10.48
C THR A 108 -9.61 -13.55 9.24
N VAL A 109 -10.20 -14.72 8.98
CA VAL A 109 -9.97 -15.52 7.78
C VAL A 109 -11.31 -15.78 7.12
N ASP A 110 -11.39 -15.54 5.82
CA ASP A 110 -12.61 -15.73 5.03
C ASP A 110 -12.27 -16.44 3.72
N LEU A 111 -12.67 -17.70 3.59
CA LEU A 111 -12.60 -18.41 2.32
C LEU A 111 -13.81 -18.02 1.48
N MET A 112 -13.54 -17.34 0.37
CA MET A 112 -14.52 -16.95 -0.62
C MET A 112 -14.51 -17.92 -1.80
N ILE A 113 -15.66 -18.53 -2.10
CA ILE A 113 -15.89 -19.34 -3.31
C ILE A 113 -17.11 -18.82 -4.05
N TYR A 114 -17.17 -18.99 -5.38
CA TYR A 114 -18.23 -18.42 -6.20
C TYR A 114 -18.95 -19.52 -6.97
N LEU A 115 -20.27 -19.56 -6.82
CA LEU A 115 -21.11 -20.53 -7.50
C LEU A 115 -21.27 -20.12 -8.97
N LYS A 116 -21.01 -21.05 -9.90
CA LYS A 116 -21.27 -20.84 -11.33
C LYS A 116 -22.64 -21.34 -11.74
N ASN A 117 -22.97 -22.56 -11.34
CA ASN A 117 -24.20 -23.24 -11.73
C ASN A 117 -24.51 -24.41 -10.79
N VAL A 118 -25.77 -24.86 -10.80
CA VAL A 118 -26.26 -26.03 -10.06
C VAL A 118 -27.01 -26.93 -11.03
N LYS A 119 -26.90 -28.25 -10.83
CA LYS A 119 -27.59 -29.23 -11.67
C LYS A 119 -29.11 -29.35 -11.35
N ASN A 120 -29.60 -28.88 -10.18
CA ASN A 120 -30.92 -29.29 -9.65
C ASN A 120 -32.08 -28.26 -9.77
N THR A 121 -33.30 -28.81 -9.98
CA THR A 121 -34.55 -28.17 -10.48
C THR A 121 -35.59 -27.78 -9.42
N SER A 122 -35.31 -27.89 -8.11
CA SER A 122 -36.27 -27.49 -7.05
C SER A 122 -36.57 -25.97 -7.08
N SER A 123 -37.83 -25.59 -6.78
CA SER A 123 -38.31 -24.20 -6.72
C SER A 123 -37.94 -23.45 -5.44
N VAL A 124 -37.47 -24.15 -4.40
CA VAL A 124 -36.95 -23.58 -3.14
C VAL A 124 -35.51 -24.08 -2.98
N PHE A 125 -34.56 -23.16 -2.76
CA PHE A 125 -33.14 -23.48 -2.72
C PHE A 125 -32.40 -22.56 -1.77
N GLU A 126 -31.76 -23.21 -0.81
CA GLU A 126 -30.71 -22.64 0.03
C GLU A 126 -29.55 -23.63 -0.05
N GLN A 127 -28.38 -23.15 -0.47
CA GLN A 127 -27.19 -23.98 -0.62
C GLN A 127 -26.40 -23.95 0.69
N GLY A 128 -26.34 -25.09 1.39
CA GLY A 128 -25.37 -25.29 2.45
C GLY A 128 -24.03 -25.79 1.91
N VAL A 129 -22.93 -25.17 2.31
CA VAL A 129 -21.56 -25.63 2.03
C VAL A 129 -20.82 -25.88 3.33
N ASN A 130 -20.24 -27.07 3.48
CA ASN A 130 -19.39 -27.40 4.62
C ASN A 130 -17.92 -27.25 4.25
N LEU A 131 -17.18 -26.52 5.09
CA LEU A 131 -15.72 -26.36 5.00
C LEU A 131 -15.03 -27.21 6.06
N TYR A 132 -14.03 -27.99 5.66
CA TYR A 132 -13.17 -28.75 6.55
C TYR A 132 -11.71 -28.36 6.35
N GLU A 133 -11.03 -28.05 7.44
CA GLU A 133 -9.59 -27.84 7.43
C GLU A 133 -8.85 -29.18 7.61
N LEU A 134 -7.84 -29.43 6.78
CA LEU A 134 -7.05 -30.67 6.78
C LEU A 134 -5.58 -30.38 7.12
N SER A 135 -4.97 -31.25 7.92
CA SER A 135 -3.57 -31.11 8.36
C SER A 135 -2.52 -31.46 7.30
N THR A 136 -2.87 -32.20 6.25
CA THR A 136 -1.96 -32.65 5.18
C THR A 136 -2.65 -32.77 3.82
N ALA A 137 -1.87 -32.69 2.73
CA ALA A 137 -2.33 -33.06 1.39
C ALA A 137 -2.72 -34.55 1.37
N ARG A 138 -3.89 -34.89 0.84
CA ARG A 138 -4.31 -36.29 0.63
C ARG A 138 -4.53 -36.54 -0.85
N SER A 139 -3.78 -37.50 -1.40
CA SER A 139 -3.95 -37.97 -2.77
C SER A 139 -4.92 -39.16 -2.77
N ASN A 140 -6.08 -39.02 -3.43
CA ASN A 140 -6.99 -40.13 -3.81
C ASN A 140 -7.51 -41.04 -2.67
N LEU A 141 -7.77 -40.50 -1.48
CA LEU A 141 -8.41 -41.24 -0.37
C LEU A 141 -9.76 -40.62 -0.01
N VAL A 142 -10.74 -41.46 0.33
CA VAL A 142 -12.05 -41.03 0.87
C VAL A 142 -11.81 -40.30 2.20
N ILE A 143 -12.34 -39.09 2.36
CA ILE A 143 -12.26 -38.36 3.64
C ILE A 143 -13.25 -38.97 4.63
N ASN A 144 -12.74 -39.39 5.79
CA ASN A 144 -13.54 -39.56 6.99
C ASN A 144 -13.57 -38.22 7.74
N ILE A 145 -14.77 -37.70 8.01
CA ILE A 145 -15.05 -36.38 8.62
C ILE A 145 -14.34 -36.17 9.98
N THR A 146 -13.95 -37.25 10.64
CA THR A 146 -13.32 -37.29 11.97
C THR A 146 -11.92 -36.66 12.06
N ASP A 147 -11.27 -36.35 10.93
CA ASP A 147 -9.93 -35.75 10.92
C ASP A 147 -9.94 -34.20 10.90
N SER A 148 -11.11 -33.58 10.94
CA SER A 148 -11.27 -32.13 10.83
C SER A 148 -11.09 -31.42 12.18
N SER A 149 -10.43 -30.26 12.16
CA SER A 149 -10.24 -29.40 13.34
C SER A 149 -11.30 -28.29 13.45
N SER A 150 -12.06 -28.04 12.39
CA SER A 150 -13.07 -26.98 12.33
C SER A 150 -14.06 -27.23 11.21
N THR A 151 -15.32 -26.80 11.41
CA THR A 151 -16.36 -26.80 10.38
C THR A 151 -16.92 -25.39 10.22
N ALA A 152 -17.20 -24.98 8.98
CA ALA A 152 -17.98 -23.77 8.71
C ALA A 152 -19.10 -24.12 7.72
N LEU A 153 -20.31 -23.64 8.02
CA LEU A 153 -21.49 -23.74 7.15
C LEU A 153 -21.84 -22.36 6.62
N SER A 154 -22.15 -22.26 5.33
CA SER A 154 -22.69 -21.04 4.71
C SER A 154 -23.93 -21.38 3.89
N LEU A 155 -24.97 -20.54 3.97
CA LEU A 155 -26.24 -20.68 3.25
C LEU A 155 -26.34 -19.61 2.15
N VAL A 156 -26.55 -20.03 0.89
CA VAL A 156 -26.67 -19.11 -0.27
C VAL A 156 -27.92 -19.38 -1.10
N SER A 157 -28.64 -18.33 -1.48
CA SER A 157 -29.89 -18.41 -2.26
C SER A 157 -29.67 -18.41 -3.78
N LYS A 158 -30.59 -19.06 -4.51
CA LYS A 158 -30.64 -19.18 -5.98
C LYS A 158 -30.71 -17.83 -6.71
N SER A 159 -31.27 -16.81 -6.08
CA SER A 159 -31.39 -15.46 -6.66
C SER A 159 -30.09 -14.66 -6.58
N ASN A 160 -29.03 -15.22 -6.01
CA ASN A 160 -27.85 -14.47 -5.61
C ASN A 160 -26.53 -15.19 -5.93
N ILE A 161 -26.50 -15.98 -7.01
CA ILE A 161 -25.33 -16.76 -7.43
C ILE A 161 -24.12 -15.90 -7.84
N ASP A 162 -24.31 -14.59 -8.02
CA ASP A 162 -23.22 -13.65 -8.28
C ASP A 162 -22.46 -13.24 -7.01
N GLN A 163 -23.00 -13.51 -5.83
CA GLN A 163 -22.31 -13.27 -4.57
C GLN A 163 -21.32 -14.39 -4.21
N ALA A 164 -20.26 -14.01 -3.53
CA ALA A 164 -19.34 -14.96 -2.94
C ALA A 164 -20.02 -15.70 -1.77
N ILE A 165 -19.74 -16.99 -1.67
CA ILE A 165 -19.98 -17.77 -0.46
C ILE A 165 -18.81 -17.51 0.48
N HIS A 166 -19.11 -17.01 1.67
CA HIS A 166 -18.14 -16.71 2.72
C HIS A 166 -18.08 -17.85 3.73
N LEU A 167 -16.88 -18.35 4.01
CA LEU A 167 -16.62 -19.43 4.95
C LEU A 167 -15.55 -18.96 5.94
N ARG A 168 -15.99 -18.62 7.16
CA ARG A 168 -15.18 -17.94 8.18
C ARG A 168 -14.90 -18.85 9.38
N PRO A 169 -13.74 -19.54 9.43
CA PRO A 169 -13.34 -20.25 10.63
C PRO A 169 -13.01 -19.26 11.77
N ASP A 170 -13.30 -19.67 13.00
CA ASP A 170 -12.96 -18.89 14.19
C ASP A 170 -11.44 -18.78 14.38
N ILE A 171 -10.97 -17.59 14.76
CA ILE A 171 -9.58 -17.32 15.09
C ILE A 171 -9.47 -17.07 16.59
N THR A 172 -8.88 -18.01 17.32
CA THR A 172 -8.72 -17.93 18.79
C THR A 172 -7.34 -17.43 19.22
N ASP A 173 -6.33 -17.58 18.37
CA ASP A 173 -4.96 -17.08 18.59
C ASP A 173 -4.37 -16.59 17.25
N GLY A 174 -4.60 -15.32 16.94
CA GLY A 174 -4.16 -14.69 15.69
C GLY A 174 -2.64 -14.60 15.53
N ALA A 175 -1.90 -14.50 16.63
CA ALA A 175 -0.44 -14.37 16.60
C ALA A 175 0.25 -15.71 16.28
N ASN A 176 -0.30 -16.82 16.75
CA ASN A 176 0.20 -18.16 16.46
C ASN A 176 -0.52 -18.85 15.28
N TRP A 177 -1.49 -18.19 14.64
CA TRP A 177 -2.29 -18.79 13.57
C TRP A 177 -1.44 -19.26 12.39
N VAL A 178 -0.51 -18.43 11.89
CA VAL A 178 0.38 -18.82 10.78
C VAL A 178 1.40 -19.88 11.20
N PRO A 179 2.17 -19.71 12.30
CA PRO A 179 3.20 -20.70 12.68
C PRO A 179 2.64 -22.07 13.11
N ALA A 180 1.42 -22.13 13.66
CA ALA A 180 0.83 -23.37 14.14
C ALA A 180 0.26 -24.26 13.01
N ARG A 181 -0.02 -23.70 11.82
CA ARG A 181 -0.65 -24.42 10.71
C ARG A 181 0.40 -25.10 9.83
N LYS A 182 0.33 -26.44 9.77
CA LYS A 182 1.21 -27.29 8.95
C LYS A 182 0.74 -27.46 7.49
N GLY A 183 -0.39 -26.86 7.12
CA GLY A 183 -0.93 -26.82 5.76
C GLY A 183 -2.26 -26.07 5.70
N ASN A 184 -2.60 -25.48 4.54
CA ASN A 184 -3.87 -24.75 4.34
C ASN A 184 -4.70 -25.49 3.30
N PHE A 185 -5.09 -26.69 3.67
CA PHE A 185 -5.94 -27.53 2.87
C PHE A 185 -7.37 -27.35 3.34
N TYR A 186 -8.22 -26.96 2.41
CA TYR A 186 -9.65 -26.85 2.63
C TYR A 186 -10.35 -27.88 1.77
N CYS A 187 -11.13 -28.75 2.40
CA CYS A 187 -12.09 -29.58 1.70
C CYS A 187 -13.47 -28.94 1.78
N VAL A 188 -14.10 -28.80 0.62
CA VAL A 188 -15.44 -28.23 0.48
C VAL A 188 -16.39 -29.35 0.08
N LEU A 189 -17.45 -29.53 0.88
CA LEU A 189 -18.48 -30.57 0.71
C LEU A 189 -19.86 -29.93 0.54
N ALA A 190 -20.74 -30.60 -0.22
CA ALA A 190 -22.17 -30.27 -0.26
C ALA A 190 -22.77 -30.50 1.13
N ALA A 191 -23.58 -29.58 1.66
CA ALA A 191 -24.32 -29.82 2.91
C ALA A 191 -25.71 -30.42 2.69
N GLU A 192 -26.32 -30.16 1.52
CA GLU A 192 -27.63 -30.68 1.15
C GLU A 192 -27.54 -32.01 0.41
N GLU A 193 -28.62 -32.79 0.44
CA GLU A 193 -28.73 -34.11 -0.22
C GLU A 193 -29.03 -34.01 -1.72
N ALA A 194 -28.42 -34.90 -2.52
CA ALA A 194 -28.73 -35.11 -3.94
C ALA A 194 -28.54 -33.88 -4.86
N GLU A 195 -27.66 -32.94 -4.49
CA GLU A 195 -27.34 -31.77 -5.31
C GLU A 195 -25.89 -31.82 -5.82
N THR A 196 -25.67 -31.25 -7.02
CA THR A 196 -24.35 -31.11 -7.64
C THR A 196 -24.11 -29.65 -8.00
N TYR A 197 -23.03 -29.08 -7.47
CA TYR A 197 -22.69 -27.67 -7.63
C TYR A 197 -21.39 -27.51 -8.41
N ARG A 198 -21.32 -26.44 -9.21
CA ARG A 198 -20.16 -26.07 -10.03
C ARG A 198 -19.64 -24.71 -9.57
N TYR A 199 -18.35 -24.64 -9.23
CA TYR A 199 -17.69 -23.42 -8.78
C TYR A 199 -16.56 -22.99 -9.70
N TYR A 200 -16.34 -21.69 -9.74
CA TYR A 200 -15.23 -21.07 -10.45
C TYR A 200 -13.87 -21.56 -9.91
N THR A 201 -12.84 -21.46 -10.77
CA THR A 201 -11.42 -21.71 -10.50
C THR A 201 -10.58 -20.70 -11.28
N ALA A 202 -9.25 -20.74 -11.10
CA ALA A 202 -8.32 -19.97 -11.92
C ALA A 202 -8.44 -20.26 -13.43
N ARG A 203 -9.01 -21.41 -13.83
CA ARG A 203 -9.20 -21.82 -15.23
C ARG A 203 -10.54 -21.37 -15.83
N SER A 204 -11.44 -20.78 -15.04
CA SER A 204 -12.82 -20.48 -15.46
C SER A 204 -12.96 -19.19 -16.30
N ASN A 205 -11.87 -18.59 -16.78
CA ASN A 205 -11.81 -17.30 -17.50
C ASN A 205 -12.33 -16.06 -16.73
N ASP A 206 -12.91 -16.23 -15.55
CA ASP A 206 -13.34 -15.15 -14.64
C ASP A 206 -12.48 -15.18 -13.39
N MET A 207 -11.35 -14.47 -13.45
CA MET A 207 -10.35 -14.44 -12.37
C MET A 207 -10.87 -13.76 -11.10
N ALA A 208 -11.81 -12.81 -11.24
CA ALA A 208 -12.41 -12.14 -10.09
C ALA A 208 -13.21 -13.12 -9.22
N LYS A 209 -13.79 -14.17 -9.82
CA LYS A 209 -14.60 -15.19 -9.13
C LYS A 209 -13.83 -16.46 -8.75
N GLN A 210 -12.51 -16.54 -8.96
CA GLN A 210 -11.76 -17.73 -8.52
C GLN A 210 -11.75 -17.85 -6.97
N PRO A 211 -11.66 -19.07 -6.40
CA PRO A 211 -11.59 -19.27 -4.96
C PRO A 211 -10.42 -18.50 -4.36
N LYS A 212 -10.62 -17.90 -3.18
CA LYS A 212 -9.60 -17.07 -2.55
C LYS A 212 -9.75 -17.04 -1.04
N LEU A 213 -8.63 -17.00 -0.34
CA LEU A 213 -8.58 -16.74 1.09
C LEU A 213 -8.35 -15.25 1.29
N VAL A 214 -9.28 -14.59 1.96
CA VAL A 214 -9.19 -13.18 2.34
C VAL A 214 -8.89 -13.13 3.83
N ILE A 215 -7.74 -12.57 4.17
CA ILE A 215 -7.25 -12.52 5.54
C ILE A 215 -7.14 -11.06 5.94
N SER A 216 -7.84 -10.69 7.02
CA SER A 216 -7.61 -9.42 7.68
C SER A 216 -6.58 -9.59 8.78
N TYR A 217 -5.65 -8.65 8.85
CA TYR A 217 -4.53 -8.69 9.78
C TYR A 217 -4.12 -7.29 10.19
N HIS A 218 -3.45 -7.18 11.34
CA HIS A 218 -2.73 -5.98 11.73
C HIS A 218 -1.27 -6.32 12.01
N MET A 219 -0.44 -5.28 12.03
CA MET A 219 1.00 -5.41 12.15
C MET A 219 1.49 -4.82 13.46
N PRO A 220 2.42 -5.50 14.16
CA PRO A 220 3.17 -4.88 15.23
C PRO A 220 3.90 -3.63 14.70
N PHE A 221 3.84 -2.54 15.48
CA PHE A 221 4.31 -1.22 15.06
C PHE A 221 5.80 -1.19 14.71
N GLU A 222 6.60 -2.02 15.37
CA GLU A 222 8.04 -2.19 15.16
C GLU A 222 8.40 -2.77 13.78
N GLN A 223 7.43 -3.30 13.04
CA GLN A 223 7.66 -3.92 11.73
C GLN A 223 7.31 -3.01 10.54
N VAL A 224 6.98 -1.74 10.81
CA VAL A 224 6.74 -0.71 9.78
C VAL A 224 8.07 -0.08 9.35
N ARG A 225 8.33 0.00 8.04
CA ARG A 225 9.53 0.65 7.50
C ARG A 225 9.43 2.18 7.52
N ARG A 226 9.79 2.77 8.66
CA ARG A 226 9.61 4.23 8.89
C ARG A 226 10.74 5.11 8.39
N LYS A 227 11.82 4.51 7.88
CA LYS A 227 12.97 5.26 7.37
C LYS A 227 12.94 5.44 5.86
N SER A 228 11.95 4.91 5.19
CA SER A 228 11.91 4.77 3.74
C SER A 228 10.97 5.77 3.09
N TRP A 229 11.16 5.96 1.79
CA TRP A 229 10.23 6.56 0.85
C TRP A 229 10.13 5.56 -0.30
N PRO A 230 9.39 4.46 -0.11
CA PRO A 230 9.51 3.27 -0.96
C PRO A 230 8.81 3.40 -2.31
N GLN A 231 7.86 4.33 -2.47
CA GLN A 231 7.04 4.43 -3.67
C GLN A 231 6.89 5.87 -4.14
N TYR A 232 6.30 6.04 -5.34
CA TYR A 232 5.94 7.35 -5.87
C TYR A 232 5.08 8.12 -4.87
N LYS A 233 5.40 9.41 -4.63
CA LYS A 233 4.74 10.23 -3.59
C LYS A 233 4.61 9.50 -2.23
N TYR A 234 5.70 8.87 -1.80
CA TYR A 234 5.91 8.23 -0.50
C TYR A 234 5.29 6.85 -0.34
N ASP A 235 3.97 6.75 -0.49
CA ASP A 235 3.17 5.57 -0.14
C ASP A 235 2.18 5.21 -1.26
N ALA A 236 1.47 4.08 -1.10
CA ALA A 236 0.43 3.64 -2.03
C ALA A 236 -0.79 4.58 -2.06
N GLN A 237 -0.89 5.47 -1.07
CA GLN A 237 -1.92 6.51 -0.95
C GLN A 237 -1.54 7.78 -1.73
N HIS A 238 -0.28 7.91 -2.14
CA HIS A 238 0.31 9.08 -2.78
C HIS A 238 0.23 10.36 -1.94
N THR A 239 0.44 10.25 -0.63
CA THR A 239 0.33 11.40 0.28
C THR A 239 1.41 12.45 0.05
N GLY A 240 2.61 12.05 -0.39
CA GLY A 240 3.78 12.91 -0.47
C GLY A 240 4.26 13.42 0.90
N MET A 241 3.89 12.74 1.98
CA MET A 241 4.20 13.12 3.36
C MET A 241 5.14 12.12 4.02
N LEU A 242 6.33 12.57 4.44
CA LEU A 242 7.14 11.81 5.39
C LEU A 242 6.69 12.16 6.82
N GLY A 243 6.18 11.18 7.56
CA GLY A 243 5.63 11.40 8.91
C GLY A 243 6.62 11.80 10.01
N TRP A 244 7.87 12.12 9.68
CA TRP A 244 8.88 12.53 10.66
C TRP A 244 8.65 13.96 11.13
N GLN A 245 8.63 14.15 12.45
CA GLN A 245 8.47 15.44 13.09
C GLN A 245 9.81 16.03 13.51
N SER A 246 9.87 17.35 13.71
CA SER A 246 11.09 18.05 14.13
C SER A 246 10.80 19.12 15.19
N ASN A 247 11.78 19.46 16.03
CA ASN A 247 11.66 20.60 16.95
C ASN A 247 12.13 21.92 16.32
N SER A 248 12.71 21.86 15.12
CA SER A 248 13.23 23.02 14.41
C SER A 248 12.86 22.96 12.95
N THR A 249 12.59 24.13 12.36
CA THR A 249 12.48 24.30 10.91
C THR A 249 13.84 24.71 10.32
N ALA A 250 14.01 24.48 9.02
CA ALA A 250 15.18 24.98 8.29
C ALA A 250 15.02 26.49 8.03
N THR A 251 16.10 27.27 8.14
CA THR A 251 16.10 28.71 7.83
C THR A 251 16.78 29.03 6.51
N GLY A 252 17.32 28.02 5.83
CA GLY A 252 18.00 28.12 4.55
C GLY A 252 18.38 26.74 4.05
N PHE A 253 18.74 26.66 2.77
CA PHE A 253 19.19 25.42 2.13
C PHE A 253 20.48 25.64 1.34
N LYS A 254 21.23 24.55 1.15
CA LYS A 254 22.37 24.47 0.24
C LYS A 254 22.20 23.28 -0.69
N LEU A 255 22.54 23.48 -1.96
CA LEU A 255 22.59 22.42 -2.95
C LEU A 255 23.92 21.67 -2.81
N SER A 256 23.86 20.34 -2.85
CA SER A 256 25.02 19.46 -2.90
C SER A 256 24.81 18.50 -4.06
N ASN A 257 25.79 18.40 -4.96
CA ASN A 257 25.81 17.33 -5.95
C ASN A 257 26.09 16.01 -5.21
N ALA A 258 25.05 15.22 -5.00
CA ALA A 258 25.17 13.95 -4.29
C ALA A 258 25.82 12.92 -5.21
N TYR A 259 25.39 12.86 -6.47
CA TYR A 259 25.94 11.90 -7.41
C TYR A 259 25.88 12.42 -8.86
N SER A 260 27.04 12.39 -9.50
CA SER A 260 27.19 12.46 -10.96
C SER A 260 27.60 11.06 -11.44
N PRO A 261 26.86 10.45 -12.36
CA PRO A 261 27.36 9.28 -13.06
C PRO A 261 28.65 9.61 -13.82
N VAL A 262 29.54 8.62 -14.00
CA VAL A 262 30.75 8.80 -14.81
C VAL A 262 30.40 8.70 -16.30
N GLY A 263 30.63 9.78 -17.07
CA GLY A 263 30.25 9.86 -18.48
C GLY A 263 28.84 10.45 -18.69
N ALA A 264 28.35 10.48 -19.92
CA ALA A 264 27.02 11.03 -20.22
C ALA A 264 25.93 9.98 -19.89
N ASN A 265 25.68 9.75 -18.60
CA ASN A 265 24.65 8.80 -18.17
C ASN A 265 23.38 9.55 -17.77
N TYR A 266 22.23 8.93 -18.02
CA TYR A 266 20.89 9.49 -17.86
C TYR A 266 20.09 8.75 -16.78
N ILE A 267 19.84 9.37 -15.62
CA ILE A 267 18.88 8.93 -14.60
C ILE A 267 17.49 8.99 -15.23
N LYS A 268 16.84 7.83 -15.36
CA LYS A 268 15.52 7.73 -16.00
C LYS A 268 14.37 7.48 -15.03
N SER A 269 14.66 7.02 -13.83
CA SER A 269 13.64 6.83 -12.80
C SER A 269 13.55 8.00 -11.83
N ASP A 270 12.42 8.09 -11.12
CA ASP A 270 12.36 8.85 -9.89
C ASP A 270 13.18 8.12 -8.81
N PRO A 271 14.03 8.81 -8.03
CA PRO A 271 14.76 8.18 -6.95
C PRO A 271 13.80 7.85 -5.80
N LEU A 272 14.07 6.76 -5.10
CA LEU A 272 13.36 6.39 -3.88
C LEU A 272 14.34 6.18 -2.74
N LEU A 273 13.83 6.17 -1.50
CA LEU A 273 14.62 5.81 -0.32
C LEU A 273 14.18 4.42 0.16
N ASN A 274 15.01 3.41 -0.06
CA ASN A 274 14.78 2.04 0.41
C ASN A 274 15.61 1.84 1.68
N ASP A 275 14.96 1.70 2.84
CA ASP A 275 15.59 1.86 4.15
C ASP A 275 16.40 3.15 4.28
N ASP A 276 17.73 3.06 4.20
CA ASP A 276 18.67 4.17 4.33
C ASP A 276 19.46 4.46 3.03
N LYS A 277 19.05 3.82 1.93
CA LYS A 277 19.73 3.86 0.63
C LYS A 277 18.87 4.55 -0.40
N LEU A 278 19.47 5.48 -1.14
CA LEU A 278 18.86 6.06 -2.33
C LEU A 278 18.97 5.03 -3.45
N VAL A 279 17.85 4.77 -4.10
CA VAL A 279 17.75 3.76 -5.16
C VAL A 279 17.26 4.43 -6.44
N MET A 280 17.90 4.15 -7.56
CA MET A 280 17.51 4.67 -8.87
C MET A 280 17.96 3.78 -10.02
N ALA A 281 17.30 3.94 -11.17
CA ALA A 281 17.70 3.38 -12.45
C ALA A 281 18.33 4.46 -13.34
N TYR A 282 19.43 4.13 -14.01
CA TYR A 282 20.15 5.04 -14.90
C TYR A 282 20.68 4.35 -16.14
N GLN A 283 20.89 5.09 -17.22
CA GLN A 283 21.38 4.62 -18.53
C GLN A 283 22.75 5.22 -18.85
N THR A 284 23.64 4.56 -19.60
CA THR A 284 24.91 5.21 -20.04
C THR A 284 24.82 5.80 -21.46
N SER A 285 25.63 6.81 -21.83
CA SER A 285 25.58 7.40 -23.18
C SER A 285 26.01 6.44 -24.28
N THR A 286 26.91 5.53 -23.93
CA THR A 286 27.47 4.54 -24.84
C THR A 286 26.62 3.29 -24.96
N SER A 287 25.49 3.23 -24.26
CA SER A 287 24.63 2.06 -24.28
C SER A 287 23.16 2.33 -23.96
N GLU A 288 22.26 1.62 -24.64
CA GLU A 288 20.86 1.51 -24.21
C GLU A 288 20.70 0.69 -22.91
N MET A 289 21.80 0.29 -22.29
CA MET A 289 21.88 -0.49 -21.07
C MET A 289 21.52 0.35 -19.84
N TYR A 290 20.57 -0.16 -19.06
CA TYR A 290 20.12 0.44 -17.80
C TYR A 290 20.76 -0.31 -16.63
N ARG A 291 21.02 0.42 -15.55
CA ARG A 291 21.66 -0.06 -14.34
C ARG A 291 20.81 0.31 -13.14
N MET A 292 20.75 -0.60 -12.18
CA MET A 292 20.17 -0.33 -10.87
C MET A 292 21.28 0.10 -9.91
N LEU A 293 21.10 1.25 -9.27
CA LEU A 293 22.07 1.82 -8.36
C LEU A 293 21.47 2.00 -6.97
N SER A 294 22.25 1.62 -5.96
CA SER A 294 22.05 2.02 -4.57
C SER A 294 23.18 2.95 -4.15
N LEU A 295 22.82 4.08 -3.55
CA LEU A 295 23.73 5.05 -2.99
C LEU A 295 23.44 5.24 -1.50
N SER A 296 24.47 5.55 -0.73
CA SER A 296 24.28 6.21 0.56
C SER A 296 23.62 7.59 0.37
N ARG A 297 23.06 8.16 1.43
CA ARG A 297 22.55 9.55 1.42
C ARG A 297 23.62 10.62 1.15
N ARG A 298 24.91 10.26 1.18
CA ARG A 298 26.03 11.13 0.79
C ARG A 298 26.48 10.90 -0.66
N GLY A 299 25.80 10.02 -1.40
CA GLY A 299 26.11 9.73 -2.80
C GLY A 299 27.19 8.70 -3.04
N SER A 300 27.79 8.12 -1.99
CA SER A 300 28.72 6.99 -2.14
C SER A 300 27.97 5.76 -2.64
N THR A 301 28.46 5.14 -3.71
CA THR A 301 27.89 3.90 -4.25
C THR A 301 27.97 2.76 -3.25
N TRP A 302 26.84 2.11 -3.03
CA TRP A 302 26.74 0.91 -2.19
C TRP A 302 26.81 -0.36 -3.04
N ALA A 303 25.97 -0.41 -4.08
CA ALA A 303 25.92 -1.49 -5.06
C ALA A 303 25.38 -0.96 -6.38
N ASP A 304 25.88 -1.51 -7.48
CA ASP A 304 25.52 -1.24 -8.87
C ASP A 304 25.38 -2.59 -9.59
N SER A 305 24.35 -2.76 -10.42
CA SER A 305 24.15 -3.97 -11.22
C SER A 305 23.66 -3.65 -12.62
N TYR A 306 24.18 -4.41 -13.58
CA TYR A 306 23.82 -4.37 -14.99
C TYR A 306 22.49 -5.07 -15.21
N THR A 307 21.56 -4.44 -15.93
CA THR A 307 20.29 -5.06 -16.31
C THR A 307 20.21 -5.42 -17.80
N ASP A 308 21.36 -5.59 -18.44
CA ASP A 308 21.51 -5.77 -19.89
C ASP A 308 20.70 -6.98 -20.43
N ALA A 309 20.58 -8.04 -19.64
CA ALA A 309 19.77 -9.21 -19.99
C ALA A 309 18.24 -8.96 -19.91
N PHE A 310 17.80 -7.84 -19.31
CA PHE A 310 16.41 -7.61 -18.88
C PHE A 310 15.74 -6.37 -19.52
N GLY A 311 16.53 -5.43 -20.06
CA GLY A 311 16.04 -4.28 -20.84
C GLY A 311 15.79 -2.98 -20.04
N LEU A 312 15.12 -2.00 -20.67
CA LEU A 312 14.83 -0.66 -20.11
C LEU A 312 13.99 -0.72 -18.84
N VAL A 313 14.43 -0.11 -17.74
CA VAL A 313 13.56 0.21 -16.59
C VAL A 313 12.64 1.37 -16.98
N LYS A 314 11.40 1.06 -17.36
CA LYS A 314 10.43 2.05 -17.84
C LYS A 314 9.62 2.69 -16.71
N TYR A 315 9.28 1.89 -15.70
CA TYR A 315 8.63 2.38 -14.49
C TYR A 315 9.18 1.70 -13.25
N GLY A 316 9.12 2.40 -12.12
CA GLY A 316 9.88 2.06 -10.91
C GLY A 316 11.21 2.80 -10.87
N PRO A 317 12.06 2.53 -9.87
CA PRO A 317 11.94 1.46 -8.88
C PRO A 317 10.82 1.68 -7.84
N ILE A 318 10.43 0.62 -7.14
CA ILE A 318 9.49 0.62 -6.00
C ILE A 318 9.99 -0.37 -4.95
N GLY A 319 10.05 0.01 -3.68
CA GLY A 319 10.46 -0.88 -2.58
C GLY A 319 9.28 -1.56 -1.88
N ASP A 320 9.43 -2.83 -1.49
CA ASP A 320 8.50 -3.50 -0.57
C ASP A 320 8.97 -3.45 0.90
N ARG A 321 8.25 -4.13 1.81
CA ARG A 321 8.59 -4.18 3.24
C ARG A 321 9.88 -4.97 3.55
N LYS A 322 10.27 -5.88 2.66
CA LYS A 322 11.45 -6.74 2.81
C LYS A 322 12.70 -6.10 2.19
N GLY A 323 12.57 -4.98 1.49
CA GLY A 323 13.67 -4.32 0.80
C GLY A 323 13.84 -4.72 -0.64
N ASN A 324 13.00 -5.62 -1.14
CA ASN A 324 13.04 -5.95 -2.55
C ASN A 324 12.58 -4.76 -3.37
N VAL A 325 13.17 -4.61 -4.54
CA VAL A 325 12.90 -3.51 -5.45
C VAL A 325 12.23 -4.04 -6.71
N TYR A 326 11.10 -3.44 -7.08
CA TYR A 326 10.26 -3.82 -8.21
C TYR A 326 10.40 -2.78 -9.32
N SER A 327 10.53 -3.26 -10.55
CA SER A 327 10.63 -2.42 -11.74
C SER A 327 9.90 -3.04 -12.91
N MET A 328 9.22 -2.22 -13.70
CA MET A 328 8.68 -2.61 -15.00
C MET A 328 9.78 -2.44 -16.05
N MET A 329 10.11 -3.52 -16.74
CA MET A 329 11.27 -3.56 -17.64
C MET A 329 10.91 -3.92 -19.08
N GLY A 330 11.82 -3.58 -20.00
CA GLY A 330 11.72 -3.77 -21.44
C GLY A 330 11.10 -2.57 -22.17
N ASN A 331 11.30 -2.50 -23.48
CA ASN A 331 10.85 -1.38 -24.33
C ASN A 331 9.35 -1.09 -24.21
N THR A 332 8.56 -2.15 -24.01
CA THR A 332 7.12 -2.10 -23.86
C THR A 332 6.65 -2.09 -22.40
N ALA A 333 7.53 -2.22 -21.41
CA ALA A 333 7.17 -2.47 -20.01
C ALA A 333 6.19 -3.64 -19.82
N GLY A 334 6.45 -4.74 -20.52
CA GLY A 334 5.63 -5.95 -20.49
C GLY A 334 5.99 -6.94 -19.39
N ALA A 335 7.03 -6.66 -18.59
CA ALA A 335 7.50 -7.55 -17.54
C ALA A 335 7.82 -6.83 -16.24
N LEU A 336 7.41 -7.44 -15.12
CA LEU A 336 7.76 -7.04 -13.77
C LEU A 336 9.01 -7.82 -13.34
N TYR A 337 10.04 -7.13 -12.89
CA TYR A 337 11.23 -7.71 -12.28
C TYR A 337 11.32 -7.29 -10.82
N VAL A 338 11.83 -8.21 -9.99
CA VAL A 338 12.04 -7.99 -8.58
C VAL A 338 13.47 -8.34 -8.21
N PHE A 339 14.13 -7.37 -7.58
CA PHE A 339 15.52 -7.42 -7.20
C PHE A 339 15.62 -7.59 -5.69
N ALA A 340 16.49 -8.51 -5.26
CA ALA A 340 16.85 -8.61 -3.86
C ALA A 340 17.48 -7.30 -3.37
N PRO A 341 17.23 -6.91 -2.11
CA PRO A 341 17.93 -5.79 -1.49
C PRO A 341 19.44 -6.00 -1.59
N ASP A 342 20.17 -4.91 -1.81
CA ASP A 342 21.63 -4.77 -1.72
C ASP A 342 22.48 -5.53 -2.75
N SER A 343 22.04 -6.70 -3.19
CA SER A 343 22.73 -7.53 -4.19
C SER A 343 22.31 -7.23 -5.61
N TRP A 344 21.14 -6.59 -5.80
CA TRP A 344 20.52 -6.34 -7.11
C TRP A 344 20.38 -7.59 -7.98
N GLN A 345 20.32 -8.77 -7.37
CA GLN A 345 20.03 -10.01 -8.07
C GLN A 345 18.53 -10.08 -8.36
N VAL A 346 18.17 -10.46 -9.58
CA VAL A 346 16.78 -10.78 -9.91
C VAL A 346 16.39 -12.03 -9.11
N ILE A 347 15.41 -11.88 -8.22
CA ILE A 347 14.83 -12.99 -7.44
C ILE A 347 13.52 -13.47 -8.02
N TYR A 348 12.92 -12.68 -8.92
CA TYR A 348 11.68 -13.00 -9.58
C TYR A 348 11.49 -12.13 -10.83
N ASP A 349 10.91 -12.71 -11.86
CA ASP A 349 10.40 -11.99 -13.01
C ASP A 349 9.03 -12.55 -13.43
N LYS A 350 8.22 -11.70 -14.05
CA LYS A 350 6.89 -12.08 -14.56
C LYS A 350 6.52 -11.26 -15.78
N GLN A 351 6.20 -11.96 -16.87
CA GLN A 351 5.53 -11.37 -18.02
C GLN A 351 4.07 -11.10 -17.69
N LEU A 352 3.57 -9.92 -18.05
CA LEU A 352 2.17 -9.57 -17.87
C LEU A 352 1.28 -10.40 -18.80
N GLU A 353 0.13 -10.85 -18.30
CA GLU A 353 -0.81 -11.67 -19.07
C GLU A 353 -1.37 -10.89 -20.27
N ASN A 354 -1.66 -11.61 -21.36
CA ASN A 354 -2.20 -11.07 -22.62
C ASN A 354 -1.30 -10.02 -23.31
N SER A 355 0.02 -10.12 -23.09
CA SER A 355 1.01 -9.17 -23.64
C SER A 355 0.71 -7.72 -23.27
N ALA A 356 0.13 -7.51 -22.09
CA ALA A 356 -0.17 -6.19 -21.57
C ALA A 356 1.12 -5.39 -21.32
N GLN A 357 1.00 -4.08 -21.41
CA GLN A 357 2.10 -3.13 -21.29
C GLN A 357 1.75 -2.12 -20.23
N ALA A 358 2.62 -1.94 -19.22
CA ALA A 358 2.38 -0.94 -18.21
C ALA A 358 2.34 0.48 -18.83
N THR A 359 1.41 1.30 -18.36
CA THR A 359 1.21 2.70 -18.77
C THR A 359 1.52 3.69 -17.65
N ALA A 360 1.76 3.19 -16.44
CA ALA A 360 2.11 3.98 -15.28
C ALA A 360 3.01 3.18 -14.32
N ILE A 361 3.52 3.85 -13.29
CA ILE A 361 4.28 3.19 -12.23
C ILE A 361 3.38 2.19 -11.47
N PRO A 362 3.87 0.97 -11.15
CA PRO A 362 3.12 0.07 -10.29
C PRO A 362 2.88 0.70 -8.92
N VAL A 363 1.96 0.11 -8.17
CA VAL A 363 1.77 0.39 -6.74
C VAL A 363 1.76 -0.93 -5.99
N ILE A 364 2.46 -0.97 -4.86
CA ILE A 364 2.59 -2.15 -4.02
C ILE A 364 1.89 -1.89 -2.70
N GLY A 365 0.94 -2.75 -2.34
CA GLY A 365 0.30 -2.72 -1.02
C GLY A 365 1.26 -3.12 0.09
N PHE A 366 0.91 -2.83 1.33
CA PHE A 366 1.66 -3.19 2.52
C PHE A 366 1.85 -4.72 2.64
N ASP A 367 0.86 -5.49 2.17
CA ASP A 367 0.91 -6.95 2.06
C ASP A 367 1.84 -7.45 0.95
N GLY A 368 2.26 -6.58 0.04
CA GLY A 368 3.01 -6.90 -1.17
C GLY A 368 2.14 -7.15 -2.41
N SER A 369 0.81 -6.97 -2.35
CA SER A 369 -0.07 -7.05 -3.52
C SER A 369 0.34 -5.98 -4.53
N ILE A 370 0.31 -6.30 -5.82
CA ILE A 370 0.88 -5.44 -6.87
C ILE A 370 -0.24 -4.99 -7.80
N TYR A 371 -0.32 -3.69 -8.06
CA TYR A 371 -1.31 -3.08 -8.94
C TYR A 371 -0.62 -2.38 -10.09
N ILE A 372 -1.02 -2.70 -11.31
CA ILE A 372 -0.36 -2.21 -12.54
C ILE A 372 -1.43 -1.69 -13.49
N SER A 373 -1.36 -0.39 -13.80
CA SER A 373 -2.12 0.19 -14.90
C SER A 373 -1.47 -0.18 -16.22
N THR A 374 -2.25 -0.73 -17.15
CA THR A 374 -1.78 -1.20 -18.46
C THR A 374 -2.67 -0.72 -19.58
N ASN A 375 -2.17 -0.84 -20.82
CA ASN A 375 -2.95 -0.62 -22.04
C ASN A 375 -4.09 -1.65 -22.26
N LYS A 376 -4.23 -2.65 -21.38
CA LYS A 376 -5.28 -3.69 -21.43
C LYS A 376 -6.20 -3.67 -20.21
N GLY A 377 -6.01 -2.74 -19.28
CA GLY A 377 -6.74 -2.71 -18.02
C GLY A 377 -5.84 -2.47 -16.81
N ILE A 378 -6.42 -2.55 -15.63
CA ILE A 378 -5.70 -2.54 -14.35
C ILE A 378 -5.57 -3.99 -13.90
N TYR A 379 -4.33 -4.42 -13.69
CA TYR A 379 -4.01 -5.77 -13.28
C TYR A 379 -3.64 -5.75 -11.80
N ALA A 380 -4.23 -6.64 -11.01
CA ALA A 380 -3.88 -6.82 -9.61
C ALA A 380 -3.30 -8.20 -9.39
N TYR A 381 -2.17 -8.29 -8.70
CA TYR A 381 -1.48 -9.54 -8.38
C TYR A 381 -1.39 -9.75 -6.88
N THR A 382 -1.37 -11.02 -6.48
CA THR A 382 -1.00 -11.43 -5.13
C THR A 382 0.48 -11.11 -4.85
N PRO A 383 0.90 -11.05 -3.58
CA PRO A 383 2.30 -10.83 -3.23
C PRO A 383 3.24 -11.93 -3.75
N GLN A 384 4.55 -11.65 -3.71
CA GLN A 384 5.58 -12.68 -3.84
C GLN A 384 5.50 -13.72 -2.71
N PRO A 385 5.95 -14.97 -2.96
CA PRO A 385 6.51 -15.48 -4.22
C PRO A 385 5.49 -15.90 -5.30
N GLU A 386 4.20 -15.94 -4.98
CA GLU A 386 3.18 -16.53 -5.86
C GLU A 386 2.84 -15.62 -7.05
N CYS A 387 2.71 -14.30 -6.82
CA CYS A 387 2.47 -13.27 -7.84
C CYS A 387 1.42 -13.66 -8.91
N LYS A 388 0.34 -14.30 -8.46
CA LYS A 388 -0.80 -14.73 -9.28
C LYS A 388 -1.74 -13.58 -9.55
N LEU A 389 -2.31 -13.54 -10.76
CA LEU A 389 -3.29 -12.55 -11.19
C LEU A 389 -4.62 -12.73 -10.41
N LYS A 390 -4.98 -11.73 -9.60
CA LYS A 390 -6.20 -11.64 -8.80
C LYS A 390 -7.40 -11.31 -9.69
N TRP A 391 -7.27 -10.27 -10.48
CA TRP A 391 -8.33 -9.74 -11.33
C TRP A 391 -7.74 -8.77 -12.35
N ILE A 392 -8.52 -8.51 -13.42
CA ILE A 392 -8.29 -7.44 -14.38
C ILE A 392 -9.55 -6.57 -14.41
N TYR A 393 -9.39 -5.26 -14.24
CA TYR A 393 -10.45 -4.29 -14.51
C TYR A 393 -10.21 -3.62 -15.87
N THR A 394 -11.24 -3.52 -16.71
CA THR A 394 -11.16 -2.87 -18.01
C THR A 394 -12.23 -1.79 -18.17
N SER A 395 -11.90 -0.72 -18.90
CA SER A 395 -12.84 0.28 -19.42
C SER A 395 -12.57 0.44 -20.93
N GLY A 396 -13.58 0.78 -21.73
CA GLY A 396 -13.55 0.70 -23.20
C GLY A 396 -12.17 0.93 -23.89
N ALA A 397 -11.51 2.07 -23.64
CA ALA A 397 -10.20 2.41 -24.23
C ALA A 397 -8.98 2.22 -23.29
N ASN A 398 -9.18 1.87 -22.01
CA ASN A 398 -8.14 1.63 -20.99
C ASN A 398 -7.00 2.66 -20.98
N VAL A 399 -7.27 3.90 -20.58
CA VAL A 399 -6.23 4.93 -20.40
C VAL A 399 -6.10 5.26 -18.92
N PHE A 400 -5.42 4.40 -18.16
CA PHE A 400 -5.35 4.55 -16.71
C PHE A 400 -4.05 5.20 -16.24
N GLY A 401 -4.17 6.11 -15.27
CA GLY A 401 -3.05 6.66 -14.51
C GLY A 401 -2.59 5.71 -13.40
N THR A 402 -1.60 6.15 -12.61
CA THR A 402 -1.15 5.42 -11.40
C THR A 402 -2.33 5.24 -10.43
N VAL A 403 -2.51 4.02 -9.93
CA VAL A 403 -3.58 3.72 -8.97
C VAL A 403 -3.23 4.20 -7.57
N ALA A 404 -4.20 4.54 -6.73
CA ALA A 404 -3.99 4.77 -5.29
C ALA A 404 -4.74 3.73 -4.46
N LEU A 405 -4.26 3.40 -3.27
CA LEU A 405 -4.92 2.51 -2.32
C LEU A 405 -5.37 3.31 -1.10
N ASN A 406 -6.56 3.05 -0.53
CA ASN A 406 -6.87 3.58 0.80
C ASN A 406 -5.95 2.98 1.87
N GLU A 407 -5.92 3.55 3.07
CA GLU A 407 -4.99 3.15 4.14
C GLU A 407 -5.13 1.67 4.56
N ALA A 408 -6.37 1.15 4.53
CA ALA A 408 -6.69 -0.25 4.80
C ALA A 408 -6.48 -1.19 3.58
N GLU A 409 -6.18 -0.65 2.40
CA GLU A 409 -5.91 -1.38 1.15
C GLU A 409 -7.08 -2.25 0.66
N GLN A 410 -8.29 -1.80 0.95
CA GLN A 410 -9.55 -2.44 0.55
C GLN A 410 -10.17 -1.81 -0.70
N ILE A 411 -9.74 -0.60 -1.07
CA ILE A 411 -10.23 0.14 -2.23
C ILE A 411 -9.06 0.61 -3.07
N VAL A 412 -9.15 0.38 -4.38
CA VAL A 412 -8.21 0.88 -5.39
C VAL A 412 -8.88 2.04 -6.13
N TYR A 413 -8.24 3.20 -6.17
CA TYR A 413 -8.69 4.37 -6.92
C TYR A 413 -7.87 4.54 -8.18
N VAL A 414 -8.55 4.85 -9.28
CA VAL A 414 -7.89 5.09 -10.56
C VAL A 414 -8.61 6.19 -11.32
N TYR A 415 -7.83 6.98 -12.05
CA TYR A 415 -8.37 7.91 -13.04
C TYR A 415 -8.30 7.29 -14.43
N ASP A 416 -9.42 7.27 -15.14
CA ASP A 416 -9.51 6.91 -16.55
C ASP A 416 -9.41 8.17 -17.42
N GLY A 417 -8.23 8.37 -18.00
CA GLY A 417 -7.89 9.42 -18.96
C GLY A 417 -8.82 9.48 -20.16
N ASN A 418 -9.42 8.36 -20.60
CA ASN A 418 -10.30 8.40 -21.77
C ASN A 418 -11.72 8.87 -21.41
N SER A 419 -12.25 8.48 -20.25
CA SER A 419 -13.62 8.84 -19.84
C SER A 419 -13.71 10.06 -18.93
N GLY A 420 -12.60 10.47 -18.30
CA GLY A 420 -12.58 11.50 -17.27
C GLY A 420 -13.21 11.04 -15.94
N ASN A 421 -13.28 9.72 -15.72
CA ASN A 421 -13.86 9.13 -14.53
C ASN A 421 -12.78 8.79 -13.51
N VAL A 422 -13.04 9.15 -12.25
CA VAL A 422 -12.39 8.50 -11.10
C VAL A 422 -13.22 7.29 -10.74
N THR A 423 -12.58 6.12 -10.66
CA THR A 423 -13.24 4.85 -10.34
C THR A 423 -12.64 4.27 -9.07
N ALA A 424 -13.51 3.80 -8.17
CA ALA A 424 -13.12 2.99 -7.02
C ALA A 424 -13.45 1.52 -7.28
N LEU A 425 -12.46 0.65 -7.09
CA LEU A 425 -12.54 -0.79 -7.25
C LEU A 425 -12.33 -1.48 -5.91
N ASN A 426 -13.02 -2.58 -5.68
CA ASN A 426 -12.72 -3.45 -4.55
C ASN A 426 -11.36 -4.15 -4.78
N SER A 427 -10.46 -4.07 -3.80
CA SER A 427 -9.10 -4.61 -3.94
C SER A 427 -9.05 -6.15 -4.01
N ILE A 428 -10.13 -6.84 -3.58
CA ILE A 428 -10.24 -8.30 -3.53
C ILE A 428 -10.56 -8.93 -4.89
N ASP A 429 -11.44 -8.29 -5.67
CA ASP A 429 -12.01 -8.86 -6.90
C ASP A 429 -12.06 -7.88 -8.08
N GLY A 430 -11.67 -6.61 -7.89
CA GLY A 430 -11.63 -5.60 -8.95
C GLY A 430 -13.02 -5.11 -9.37
N ILE A 431 -14.07 -5.48 -8.64
CA ILE A 431 -15.43 -5.02 -8.93
C ILE A 431 -15.53 -3.53 -8.62
N LYS A 432 -16.10 -2.78 -9.57
CA LYS A 432 -16.36 -1.36 -9.40
C LYS A 432 -17.34 -1.12 -8.25
N LYS A 433 -16.91 -0.34 -7.25
CA LYS A 433 -17.74 0.14 -6.14
C LYS A 433 -18.54 1.37 -6.55
N TRP A 434 -17.86 2.33 -7.15
CA TRP A 434 -18.45 3.56 -7.67
C TRP A 434 -17.53 4.17 -8.73
N ASP A 435 -18.09 5.03 -9.58
CA ASP A 435 -17.35 5.94 -10.45
C ASP A 435 -17.96 7.34 -10.41
N LYS A 436 -17.10 8.33 -10.60
CA LYS A 436 -17.47 9.74 -10.65
C LYS A 436 -16.80 10.39 -11.84
N ASN A 437 -17.60 10.91 -12.77
CA ASN A 437 -17.08 11.78 -13.82
C ASN A 437 -16.69 13.12 -13.20
N ILE A 438 -15.41 13.47 -13.32
CA ILE A 438 -14.87 14.78 -12.93
C ILE A 438 -14.36 15.59 -14.14
N GLY A 439 -14.63 15.06 -15.34
CA GLY A 439 -14.37 15.69 -16.64
C GLY A 439 -12.90 15.71 -17.02
N SER A 440 -12.62 16.18 -18.25
CA SER A 440 -11.31 16.22 -18.91
C SER A 440 -10.75 14.85 -19.30
N THR A 441 -10.35 14.73 -20.56
CA THR A 441 -9.71 13.53 -21.10
C THR A 441 -8.22 13.76 -21.29
N PHE A 442 -7.43 12.73 -21.02
CA PHE A 442 -5.98 12.71 -21.07
C PHE A 442 -5.54 11.44 -21.78
N ILE A 443 -4.70 11.60 -22.80
CA ILE A 443 -4.02 10.47 -23.47
C ILE A 443 -2.62 10.23 -22.89
N ALA A 444 -2.08 11.22 -22.17
CA ALA A 444 -0.81 11.21 -21.46
C ALA A 444 -0.95 12.09 -20.21
N ASP A 445 -0.02 11.96 -19.25
CA ASP A 445 -0.03 12.73 -18.00
C ASP A 445 -1.34 12.59 -17.20
N VAL A 446 -1.81 11.34 -17.10
CA VAL A 446 -3.09 11.01 -16.43
C VAL A 446 -2.99 11.35 -14.93
N PRO A 447 -4.01 12.01 -14.36
CA PRO A 447 -4.08 12.33 -12.94
C PRO A 447 -3.77 11.15 -12.02
N VAL A 448 -3.06 11.46 -10.94
CA VAL A 448 -2.77 10.51 -9.86
C VAL A 448 -3.66 10.85 -8.67
N PRO A 449 -4.63 9.99 -8.31
CA PRO A 449 -5.42 10.19 -7.10
C PRO A 449 -4.53 10.12 -5.85
N SER A 450 -4.88 10.88 -4.82
CA SER A 450 -4.24 10.83 -3.50
C SER A 450 -5.30 10.67 -2.43
N VAL A 451 -5.12 9.78 -1.45
CA VAL A 451 -6.17 9.42 -0.49
C VAL A 451 -5.66 9.31 0.94
N LYS A 452 -6.40 9.82 1.91
CA LYS A 452 -6.11 9.64 3.34
C LYS A 452 -7.34 9.92 4.19
N ASN A 453 -7.53 9.23 5.31
CA ASN A 453 -8.66 9.43 6.22
C ASN A 453 -10.01 9.44 5.48
N ASP A 454 -10.21 8.49 4.56
CA ASP A 454 -11.39 8.39 3.70
C ASP A 454 -11.69 9.62 2.81
N ILE A 455 -10.70 10.49 2.60
CA ILE A 455 -10.78 11.61 1.66
C ILE A 455 -9.92 11.33 0.45
N LEU A 456 -10.54 11.37 -0.73
CA LEU A 456 -9.88 11.24 -2.02
C LEU A 456 -9.73 12.60 -2.68
N CYS A 457 -8.49 12.98 -3.00
CA CYS A 457 -8.13 14.23 -3.64
C CYS A 457 -7.60 13.98 -5.05
N VAL A 458 -8.13 14.71 -6.03
CA VAL A 458 -7.76 14.53 -7.45
C VAL A 458 -7.68 15.89 -8.16
N THR A 459 -6.52 16.19 -8.73
CA THR A 459 -6.36 17.31 -9.69
C THR A 459 -6.53 16.76 -11.10
N ASN A 460 -7.27 17.45 -11.96
CA ASN A 460 -7.57 16.99 -13.32
C ASN A 460 -6.39 17.12 -14.31
N ASN A 461 -5.13 16.99 -13.88
CA ASN A 461 -3.95 16.83 -14.74
C ASN A 461 -2.74 16.42 -13.87
N GLN A 462 -1.83 15.57 -14.34
CA GLN A 462 -0.67 15.13 -13.54
C GLN A 462 0.33 16.24 -13.18
N ARG A 463 0.43 17.33 -13.97
CA ARG A 463 1.38 18.42 -13.70
C ARG A 463 0.71 19.65 -13.11
N LYS A 464 -0.22 20.24 -13.85
CA LYS A 464 -1.02 21.39 -13.41
C LYS A 464 -2.40 21.33 -14.04
N GLY A 465 -3.43 21.38 -13.21
CA GLY A 465 -4.82 21.33 -13.61
C GLY A 465 -5.50 22.68 -13.50
N ASN A 466 -6.73 22.75 -13.95
CA ASN A 466 -7.67 23.83 -13.68
C ASN A 466 -8.82 23.38 -12.77
N ARG A 467 -8.79 22.12 -12.31
CA ARG A 467 -9.77 21.57 -11.37
C ARG A 467 -9.10 20.71 -10.31
N PHE A 468 -9.54 20.89 -9.08
CA PHE A 468 -9.17 20.07 -7.94
C PHE A 468 -10.43 19.62 -7.20
N TYR A 469 -10.50 18.35 -6.85
CA TYR A 469 -11.66 17.74 -6.22
C TYR A 469 -11.27 17.10 -4.89
N ILE A 470 -12.13 17.29 -3.89
CA ILE A 470 -12.11 16.58 -2.61
C ILE A 470 -13.39 15.74 -2.57
N LEU A 471 -13.23 14.42 -2.50
CA LEU A 471 -14.32 13.46 -2.57
C LEU A 471 -14.30 12.56 -1.33
N ASP A 472 -15.47 12.09 -0.92
CA ASP A 472 -15.59 10.96 0.00
C ASP A 472 -15.07 9.70 -0.70
N ALA A 473 -14.03 9.08 -0.15
CA ALA A 473 -13.32 7.98 -0.78
C ALA A 473 -14.14 6.68 -0.79
N ASN A 474 -15.16 6.54 0.05
CA ASN A 474 -15.99 5.35 0.14
C ASN A 474 -17.17 5.38 -0.84
N THR A 475 -17.65 6.56 -1.20
CA THR A 475 -18.88 6.77 -1.99
C THR A 475 -18.67 7.55 -3.29
N GLY A 476 -17.54 8.26 -3.44
CA GLY A 476 -17.27 9.14 -4.58
C GLY A 476 -18.07 10.45 -4.56
N LYS A 477 -18.77 10.74 -3.45
CA LYS A 477 -19.54 11.97 -3.29
C LYS A 477 -18.60 13.16 -3.20
N GLY A 478 -18.89 14.23 -3.95
CA GLY A 478 -18.14 15.47 -3.84
C GLY A 478 -18.32 16.13 -2.48
N ILE A 479 -17.21 16.50 -1.85
CA ILE A 479 -17.15 17.27 -0.60
C ILE A 479 -16.88 18.72 -0.95
N ASP A 480 -15.79 18.98 -1.70
CA ASP A 480 -15.43 20.31 -2.18
C ASP A 480 -14.73 20.23 -3.55
N SER A 481 -14.62 21.37 -4.25
CA SER A 481 -13.86 21.48 -5.48
C SER A 481 -13.43 22.91 -5.78
N ILE A 482 -12.26 23.03 -6.42
CA ILE A 482 -11.75 24.28 -7.01
C ILE A 482 -11.83 24.15 -8.52
N ILE A 483 -12.37 25.15 -9.21
CA ILE A 483 -12.44 25.19 -10.68
C ILE A 483 -11.99 26.58 -11.15
N THR A 484 -10.87 26.66 -11.86
CA THR A 484 -10.22 27.90 -12.29
C THR A 484 -10.22 28.04 -13.82
N GLY A 485 -11.36 28.41 -14.41
CA GLY A 485 -11.46 28.71 -15.85
C GLY A 485 -10.77 27.68 -16.76
N GLU A 486 -10.07 28.14 -17.79
CA GLU A 486 -9.21 27.28 -18.64
C GLU A 486 -7.74 27.28 -18.18
N ASP A 487 -7.35 28.20 -17.30
CA ASP A 487 -5.97 28.36 -16.85
C ASP A 487 -5.55 27.20 -15.95
N LEU A 488 -4.47 26.53 -16.33
CA LEU A 488 -3.89 25.43 -15.56
C LEU A 488 -3.08 25.98 -14.37
N VAL A 489 -3.77 26.39 -13.32
CA VAL A 489 -3.19 27.10 -12.17
C VAL A 489 -3.24 26.32 -10.86
N ILE A 490 -3.57 25.02 -10.90
CA ILE A 490 -3.68 24.18 -9.71
C ILE A 490 -2.66 23.05 -9.73
N SER A 491 -1.90 22.88 -8.65
CA SER A 491 -0.94 21.77 -8.53
C SER A 491 -1.60 20.44 -8.20
N GLN A 492 -0.81 19.37 -8.30
CA GLN A 492 -1.08 18.14 -7.59
C GLN A 492 -1.09 18.36 -6.06
N PRO A 493 -1.92 17.62 -5.29
CA PRO A 493 -1.97 17.78 -3.85
C PRO A 493 -0.81 17.07 -3.14
N VAL A 494 -0.54 17.53 -1.92
CA VAL A 494 0.17 16.81 -0.86
C VAL A 494 -0.76 16.71 0.36
N ILE A 495 -0.83 15.53 0.98
CA ILE A 495 -1.80 15.20 2.04
C ILE A 495 -1.07 14.99 3.38
N GLY A 496 -1.33 15.88 4.32
CA GLY A 496 -0.81 15.87 5.69
C GLY A 496 -1.59 14.95 6.63
N THR A 497 -1.44 15.14 7.94
CA THR A 497 -2.20 14.36 8.94
C THR A 497 -3.68 14.72 8.95
N ASN A 498 -4.00 16.00 8.83
CA ASN A 498 -5.37 16.54 8.93
C ASN A 498 -5.71 17.57 7.85
N LYS A 499 -4.79 17.83 6.92
CA LYS A 499 -4.95 18.84 5.87
C LYS A 499 -4.46 18.33 4.52
N VAL A 500 -5.01 18.89 3.47
CA VAL A 500 -4.48 18.83 2.12
C VAL A 500 -3.90 20.19 1.74
N PHE A 501 -2.82 20.20 0.97
CA PHE A 501 -2.25 21.43 0.41
C PHE A 501 -2.18 21.35 -1.11
N VAL A 502 -2.50 22.47 -1.76
CA VAL A 502 -2.36 22.67 -3.21
C VAL A 502 -1.83 24.07 -3.47
N ILE A 503 -1.11 24.25 -4.56
CA ILE A 503 -0.85 25.59 -5.11
C ILE A 503 -2.04 25.92 -6.01
N ASN A 504 -2.67 27.06 -5.78
CA ASN A 504 -3.74 27.60 -6.60
C ASN A 504 -3.40 29.04 -6.99
N ASN A 505 -3.24 29.29 -8.29
CA ASN A 505 -2.88 30.60 -8.83
C ASN A 505 -1.66 31.23 -8.12
N GLY A 506 -0.67 30.39 -7.84
CA GLY A 506 0.58 30.75 -7.18
C GLY A 506 0.51 31.02 -5.67
N ALA A 507 -0.67 30.90 -5.05
CA ALA A 507 -0.81 30.87 -3.60
C ALA A 507 -0.81 29.42 -3.08
N LEU A 508 -0.23 29.17 -1.91
CA LEU A 508 -0.40 27.89 -1.22
C LEU A 508 -1.72 27.92 -0.46
N GLU A 509 -2.63 27.00 -0.76
CA GLU A 509 -3.91 26.84 -0.09
C GLU A 509 -3.93 25.54 0.72
N SER A 510 -4.72 25.53 1.80
CA SER A 510 -4.91 24.34 2.63
C SER A 510 -6.39 24.04 2.85
N TYR A 511 -6.74 22.76 2.95
CA TYR A 511 -8.11 22.29 3.13
C TYR A 511 -8.14 21.22 4.22
N ALA A 512 -9.13 21.25 5.10
CA ALA A 512 -9.28 20.26 6.17
C ALA A 512 -9.64 18.89 5.59
N LEU A 513 -9.02 17.81 6.08
CA LEU A 513 -9.42 16.45 5.72
C LEU A 513 -10.72 16.01 6.41
N SER A 514 -11.18 16.69 7.45
CA SER A 514 -12.44 16.31 8.11
C SER A 514 -13.68 16.55 7.26
N ASP A 515 -13.68 17.63 6.48
CA ASP A 515 -14.87 18.14 5.81
C ASP A 515 -14.57 18.93 4.52
N GLY A 516 -13.32 18.98 4.08
CA GLY A 516 -12.89 19.71 2.89
C GLY A 516 -12.82 21.22 3.07
N THR A 517 -13.12 21.78 4.25
CA THR A 517 -13.18 23.24 4.43
C THR A 517 -11.83 23.91 4.18
N LYS A 518 -11.81 25.00 3.41
CA LYS A 518 -10.61 25.81 3.21
C LYS A 518 -10.12 26.40 4.53
N GLN A 519 -8.84 26.21 4.83
CA GLN A 519 -8.18 26.71 6.03
C GLN A 519 -7.12 27.76 5.70
N SER A 520 -6.76 28.55 6.71
CA SER A 520 -5.66 29.50 6.60
C SER A 520 -4.35 28.76 6.35
N ALA A 521 -3.66 29.15 5.28
CA ALA A 521 -2.31 28.76 4.94
C ALA A 521 -1.38 29.99 5.03
N ALA A 522 -0.06 29.78 4.93
CA ALA A 522 0.89 30.87 4.94
C ALA A 522 0.69 31.80 3.74
N GLY A 523 0.85 33.12 3.94
CA GLY A 523 0.61 34.17 2.94
C GLY A 523 1.69 34.28 1.87
N ILE A 524 2.09 33.17 1.26
CA ILE A 524 3.03 33.13 0.14
C ILE A 524 2.30 33.24 -1.21
N ALA A 525 2.90 33.96 -2.15
CA ALA A 525 2.40 34.11 -3.52
C ALA A 525 3.53 33.85 -4.54
N GLY A 526 3.17 33.70 -5.82
CA GLY A 526 4.14 33.51 -6.91
C GLY A 526 4.74 32.11 -7.00
N LEU A 527 4.17 31.11 -6.30
CA LEU A 527 4.55 29.71 -6.47
C LEU A 527 4.15 29.20 -7.86
N ASN A 528 4.88 28.21 -8.38
CA ASN A 528 4.52 27.60 -9.65
C ASN A 528 3.56 26.42 -9.45
N PRO A 529 2.35 26.41 -10.05
CA PRO A 529 1.44 25.28 -9.95
C PRO A 529 1.99 23.96 -10.51
N ALA A 530 3.00 23.99 -11.37
CA ALA A 530 3.68 22.78 -11.86
C ALA A 530 4.68 22.17 -10.85
N SER A 531 4.83 22.75 -9.65
CA SER A 531 5.84 22.31 -8.68
C SER A 531 5.53 20.94 -8.09
N ALA A 532 6.57 20.16 -7.83
CA ALA A 532 6.46 18.98 -6.98
C ALA A 532 6.32 19.43 -5.52
N LEU A 533 5.36 18.81 -4.81
CA LEU A 533 5.10 19.08 -3.39
C LEU A 533 5.41 17.83 -2.56
N VAL A 534 6.19 18.02 -1.49
CA VAL A 534 6.33 17.04 -0.40
C VAL A 534 6.21 17.76 0.94
N MET A 535 5.93 17.01 2.01
CA MET A 535 5.85 17.58 3.35
C MET A 535 6.42 16.68 4.44
N ASP A 536 6.74 17.27 5.58
CA ASP A 536 7.14 16.55 6.80
C ASP A 536 5.98 16.42 7.81
N GLY A 537 6.24 15.77 8.95
CA GLY A 537 5.29 15.56 10.04
C GLY A 537 4.89 16.83 10.81
N ASN A 538 5.51 17.97 10.51
CA ASN A 538 5.20 19.28 11.09
C ASN A 538 4.35 20.17 10.17
N ASP A 539 3.86 19.62 9.06
CA ASP A 539 3.19 20.34 7.99
C ASP A 539 4.08 21.40 7.28
N ASN A 540 5.40 21.23 7.29
CA ASN A 540 6.27 22.04 6.44
C ASN A 540 6.15 21.56 4.99
N VAL A 541 5.66 22.41 4.09
CA VAL A 541 5.50 22.09 2.67
C VAL A 541 6.74 22.54 1.90
N TYR A 542 7.35 21.61 1.17
CA TYR A 542 8.48 21.85 0.30
C TYR A 542 8.02 21.89 -1.15
N VAL A 543 8.26 23.02 -1.80
CA VAL A 543 7.79 23.35 -3.14
C VAL A 543 9.00 23.37 -4.08
N LEU A 544 9.14 22.37 -4.94
CA LEU A 544 10.20 22.33 -5.95
C LEU A 544 9.64 22.76 -7.31
N ASN A 545 10.03 23.96 -7.74
CA ASN A 545 9.80 24.45 -9.09
C ASN A 545 10.88 23.93 -10.03
N THR A 546 10.48 23.28 -11.11
CA THR A 546 11.39 22.76 -12.14
C THR A 546 11.27 23.50 -13.49
N GLU A 547 10.52 24.62 -13.55
CA GLU A 547 10.39 25.44 -14.76
C GLU A 547 11.73 26.05 -15.14
N GLN A 548 12.07 25.92 -16.42
CA GLN A 548 13.28 26.49 -17.02
C GLN A 548 13.44 27.98 -16.67
N GLY A 549 14.63 28.37 -16.22
CA GLY A 549 14.97 29.73 -15.80
C GLY A 549 14.43 30.15 -14.43
N LYS A 550 13.62 29.32 -13.76
CA LYS A 550 12.98 29.64 -12.46
C LYS A 550 13.12 28.53 -11.42
N GLN A 551 14.02 27.58 -11.65
CA GLN A 551 14.16 26.42 -10.78
C GLN A 551 14.53 26.83 -9.36
N SER A 552 13.80 26.29 -8.41
CA SER A 552 13.98 26.65 -7.00
C SER A 552 13.32 25.64 -6.08
N LEU A 553 13.84 25.54 -4.86
CA LEU A 553 13.13 24.97 -3.73
C LEU A 553 12.66 26.10 -2.82
N THR A 554 11.39 26.07 -2.40
CA THR A 554 10.87 26.94 -1.33
C THR A 554 10.24 26.10 -0.24
N MET A 555 10.55 26.39 1.03
CA MET A 555 9.88 25.76 2.18
C MET A 555 8.88 26.72 2.79
N VAL A 556 7.67 26.22 3.06
CA VAL A 556 6.56 26.95 3.66
C VAL A 556 6.14 26.24 4.93
N ALA A 557 6.50 26.80 6.08
CA ALA A 557 6.08 26.29 7.38
C ALA A 557 4.71 26.86 7.79
N PRO A 558 3.92 26.16 8.62
CA PRO A 558 2.62 26.66 9.10
C PRO A 558 2.76 28.01 9.80
N GLY A 559 1.96 28.99 9.38
CA GLY A 559 1.96 30.34 9.96
C GLY A 559 3.21 31.19 9.69
N ALA A 560 4.14 30.73 8.84
CA ALA A 560 5.36 31.47 8.54
C ALA A 560 5.08 32.73 7.69
N THR A 561 5.86 33.78 7.96
CA THR A 561 5.90 35.02 7.16
C THR A 561 7.19 35.16 6.33
N SER A 562 8.17 34.28 6.57
CA SER A 562 9.41 34.18 5.82
C SER A 562 9.55 32.77 5.24
N PHE A 563 9.97 32.68 3.98
CA PHE A 563 9.99 31.43 3.22
C PHE A 563 11.42 31.15 2.73
N PRO A 564 12.19 30.31 3.44
CA PRO A 564 13.52 29.93 3.00
C PRO A 564 13.47 29.34 1.59
N SER A 565 14.25 29.91 0.68
CA SER A 565 14.31 29.49 -0.71
C SER A 565 15.75 29.24 -1.16
N LEU A 566 15.89 28.37 -2.14
CA LEU A 566 17.15 28.03 -2.80
C LEU A 566 16.91 28.11 -4.31
N PRO A 567 17.39 29.16 -4.99
CA PRO A 567 17.48 29.19 -6.44
C PRO A 567 18.43 28.07 -6.93
N ILE A 568 18.03 27.38 -7.98
CA ILE A 568 18.81 26.29 -8.59
C ILE A 568 19.13 26.72 -10.02
N SER A 569 20.41 26.86 -10.34
CA SER A 569 20.83 27.30 -11.67
C SER A 569 20.72 26.18 -12.70
N ASP A 570 20.19 26.52 -13.88
CA ASP A 570 20.08 25.61 -15.03
C ASP A 570 21.44 25.18 -15.60
N ALA A 571 22.54 25.85 -15.22
CA ALA A 571 23.88 25.58 -15.75
C ALA A 571 24.36 24.12 -15.52
N ASN A 572 23.76 23.40 -14.57
CA ASN A 572 24.06 21.99 -14.27
C ASN A 572 23.06 21.00 -14.90
N GLY A 573 22.21 21.48 -15.83
CA GLY A 573 21.11 20.76 -16.46
C GLY A 573 19.77 21.00 -15.76
N TYR A 574 18.68 20.94 -16.52
CA TYR A 574 17.34 21.21 -16.00
C TYR A 574 16.87 20.13 -15.04
N LEU A 575 16.46 20.50 -13.81
CA LEU A 575 15.64 19.60 -12.99
C LEU A 575 14.42 19.16 -13.80
N ALA A 576 14.07 17.89 -13.70
CA ALA A 576 13.03 17.30 -14.55
C ALA A 576 12.05 16.47 -13.71
N GLY A 577 10.76 16.63 -14.04
CA GLY A 577 9.67 15.83 -13.48
C GLY A 577 9.38 16.11 -12.00
N ASN A 578 8.58 15.23 -11.40
CA ASN A 578 8.16 15.32 -10.00
C ASN A 578 9.14 14.57 -9.07
N ARG A 579 10.45 14.74 -9.30
CA ARG A 579 11.54 14.06 -8.57
C ARG A 579 11.86 14.81 -7.28
N LEU A 580 11.05 14.64 -6.24
CA LEU A 580 11.33 15.21 -4.93
C LEU A 580 10.99 14.19 -3.84
N ILE A 581 11.97 13.88 -3.01
CA ILE A 581 11.79 13.07 -1.80
C ILE A 581 12.40 13.78 -0.60
N ILE A 582 11.85 13.51 0.58
CA ILE A 582 12.43 13.92 1.86
C ILE A 582 12.87 12.65 2.61
N VAL A 583 13.99 12.74 3.34
CA VAL A 583 14.52 11.62 4.12
C VAL A 583 14.49 11.96 5.62
N PRO A 584 14.57 10.97 6.53
CA PRO A 584 14.39 11.17 7.98
C PRO A 584 15.28 12.24 8.65
N ASP A 585 16.42 12.60 8.05
CA ASP A 585 17.28 13.66 8.57
C ASP A 585 16.89 15.07 8.10
N GLY A 586 15.76 15.20 7.41
CA GLY A 586 15.22 16.43 6.85
C GLY A 586 16.02 16.97 5.65
N SER A 587 16.92 16.18 5.07
CA SER A 587 17.46 16.47 3.74
C SER A 587 16.45 16.09 2.67
N LEU A 588 16.49 16.80 1.55
CA LEU A 588 15.68 16.46 0.37
C LEU A 588 16.58 15.98 -0.76
N PHE A 589 16.04 15.16 -1.65
CA PHE A 589 16.73 14.74 -2.87
C PHE A 589 15.86 15.00 -4.08
N THR A 590 16.51 15.51 -5.13
CA THR A 590 15.94 15.75 -6.44
C THR A 590 17.01 15.48 -7.49
N GLY A 591 16.64 15.51 -8.77
CA GLY A 591 17.62 15.27 -9.82
C GLY A 591 17.12 15.64 -11.20
N ASN A 592 18.05 15.53 -12.12
CA ASN A 592 17.81 15.55 -13.55
C ASN A 592 18.38 14.27 -14.16
N ASP A 593 18.44 14.22 -15.48
CA ASP A 593 19.01 13.05 -16.14
C ASP A 593 20.51 12.89 -15.83
N ASN A 594 21.27 13.94 -15.52
CA ASN A 594 22.71 13.83 -15.34
C ASN A 594 23.16 13.81 -13.86
N HIS A 595 22.29 14.20 -12.92
CA HIS A 595 22.69 14.52 -11.57
C HIS A 595 21.60 14.17 -10.55
N LEU A 596 22.02 13.59 -9.43
CA LEU A 596 21.25 13.53 -8.21
C LEU A 596 21.77 14.60 -7.25
N TYR A 597 20.90 15.49 -6.82
CA TYR A 597 21.20 16.55 -5.89
C TYR A 597 20.61 16.26 -4.51
N GLY A 598 21.42 16.45 -3.48
CA GLY A 598 20.95 16.61 -2.11
C GLY A 598 20.71 18.09 -1.82
N ILE A 599 19.54 18.42 -1.29
CA ILE A 599 19.23 19.74 -0.75
C ILE A 599 19.28 19.63 0.77
N LEU A 600 20.30 20.27 1.35
CA LEU A 600 20.62 20.15 2.77
C LEU A 600 20.21 21.45 3.49
N PRO A 601 19.59 21.37 4.68
CA PRO A 601 19.40 22.56 5.51
C PRO A 601 20.76 23.22 5.82
N SER A 602 20.90 24.51 5.54
CA SER A 602 22.11 25.31 5.82
C SER A 602 21.99 26.13 7.12
N GLY A 603 20.80 26.20 7.69
CA GLY A 603 20.53 26.78 8.99
C GLY A 603 19.24 26.24 9.60
N LEU A 604 19.09 26.41 10.90
CA LEU A 604 17.98 25.92 11.72
C LEU A 604 17.41 27.05 12.59
N SER A 605 16.10 27.00 12.86
CA SER A 605 15.41 27.98 13.72
C SER A 605 15.85 27.93 15.18
N VAL A 606 16.27 26.77 15.67
CA VAL A 606 16.77 26.59 17.04
C VAL A 606 18.29 26.81 17.03
N LYS A 607 18.73 27.91 17.65
CA LYS A 607 20.14 28.34 17.66
C LYS A 607 20.90 27.86 18.90
N ASP A 608 20.21 27.77 20.02
CA ASP A 608 20.80 27.49 21.33
C ASP A 608 21.01 26.01 21.59
N ASP A 609 21.88 25.69 22.54
CA ASP A 609 22.02 24.33 23.02
C ASP A 609 20.68 23.76 23.53
N ILE A 610 20.41 22.50 23.23
CA ILE A 610 19.21 21.80 23.71
C ILE A 610 19.58 20.54 24.49
N THR A 611 18.68 20.12 25.38
CA THR A 611 18.76 18.81 26.05
C THR A 611 17.54 17.97 25.67
N ILE A 612 17.78 16.72 25.27
CA ILE A 612 16.74 15.79 24.84
C ILE A 612 16.70 14.53 25.74
N PRO A 613 15.51 13.96 25.99
CA PRO A 613 14.21 14.43 25.52
C PRO A 613 13.80 15.74 26.22
N PHE A 614 12.98 16.55 25.55
CA PHE A 614 12.59 17.87 26.06
C PHE A 614 11.81 17.77 27.37
N ASN A 615 11.88 18.83 28.19
CA ASN A 615 11.10 19.00 29.42
C ASN A 615 11.25 17.82 30.41
N ASN A 616 12.42 17.18 30.44
CA ASN A 616 12.69 15.99 31.25
C ASN A 616 11.74 14.80 30.98
N ALA A 617 11.08 14.77 29.82
CA ALA A 617 10.13 13.72 29.46
C ALA A 617 10.73 12.32 29.69
N SER A 618 9.94 11.38 30.22
CA SER A 618 10.40 10.02 30.54
C SER A 618 11.01 9.30 29.34
N GLU A 619 10.53 9.60 28.14
CA GLU A 619 10.86 8.91 26.90
C GLU A 619 11.15 9.88 25.74
N PHE A 620 11.83 9.37 24.71
CA PHE A 620 12.04 10.09 23.45
C PHE A 620 10.79 10.02 22.56
N LYS A 621 10.55 11.05 21.76
CA LYS A 621 9.56 10.98 20.69
C LYS A 621 10.11 10.10 19.58
N SER A 622 9.29 9.20 19.04
CA SER A 622 9.65 8.39 17.87
C SER A 622 9.31 9.13 16.57
N GLU A 623 9.96 8.73 15.47
CA GLU A 623 9.92 9.39 14.16
C GLU A 623 10.22 10.87 14.31
N TYR A 624 11.21 11.17 15.16
CA TYR A 624 11.51 12.52 15.58
C TYR A 624 12.95 12.91 15.28
N LEU A 625 13.07 14.10 14.72
CA LEU A 625 14.31 14.73 14.33
C LEU A 625 14.63 15.87 15.30
N TYR A 626 15.53 15.57 16.24
CA TYR A 626 16.02 16.53 17.22
C TYR A 626 17.14 17.37 16.61
N ARG A 627 16.93 18.67 16.43
CA ARG A 627 17.90 19.57 15.78
C ARG A 627 18.15 20.85 16.55
N SER A 628 19.40 21.30 16.52
CA SER A 628 19.81 22.65 16.92
C SER A 628 21.10 23.05 16.19
N GLU A 629 21.33 24.34 15.94
CA GLU A 629 22.66 24.85 15.54
C GLU A 629 23.67 24.80 16.70
N GLY A 630 23.19 24.75 17.94
CA GLY A 630 23.99 24.55 19.15
C GLY A 630 24.39 23.10 19.39
N MET A 631 24.76 22.78 20.63
CA MET A 631 25.00 21.41 21.08
C MET A 631 23.67 20.71 21.39
N VAL A 632 23.53 19.45 20.99
CA VAL A 632 22.44 18.58 21.46
C VAL A 632 22.95 17.66 22.56
N ARG A 633 22.49 17.86 23.79
CA ARG A 633 22.79 17.01 24.95
C ARG A 633 21.72 15.92 25.07
N VAL A 634 22.14 14.67 25.10
CA VAL A 634 21.25 13.49 25.18
C VAL A 634 21.28 12.97 26.61
N ALA A 635 20.11 12.95 27.26
CA ALA A 635 19.97 12.46 28.62
C ALA A 635 20.33 10.97 28.73
N GLY A 636 20.75 10.56 29.94
CA GLY A 636 21.11 9.18 30.29
C GLY A 636 19.92 8.22 30.32
N LYS A 637 19.20 8.07 29.21
CA LYS A 637 17.97 7.29 29.07
C LYS A 637 18.09 6.23 27.97
N ALA A 638 17.23 5.22 28.00
CA ALA A 638 17.21 4.19 26.98
C ALA A 638 16.29 4.58 25.81
N LEU A 639 16.73 4.37 24.57
CA LEU A 639 15.82 4.23 23.43
C LEU A 639 15.25 2.81 23.43
N THR A 640 13.94 2.68 23.33
CA THR A 640 13.19 1.42 23.39
C THR A 640 12.76 0.97 21.99
N GLY A 641 12.36 -0.30 21.86
CA GLY A 641 12.25 -1.02 20.58
C GLY A 641 11.38 -0.39 19.48
N THR A 642 10.52 0.57 19.81
CA THR A 642 9.66 1.29 18.86
C THR A 642 10.20 2.67 18.46
N GLN A 643 11.25 3.17 19.12
CA GLN A 643 11.73 4.54 18.95
C GLN A 643 12.75 4.68 17.82
N ASN A 644 12.43 5.51 16.83
CA ASN A 644 13.35 5.93 15.77
C ASN A 644 13.63 7.42 15.89
N ILE A 645 14.88 7.79 16.14
CA ILE A 645 15.26 9.20 16.29
C ILE A 645 16.46 9.57 15.42
N VAL A 646 16.46 10.81 14.96
CA VAL A 646 17.62 11.44 14.33
C VAL A 646 18.02 12.64 15.19
N ILE A 647 19.32 12.76 15.47
CA ILE A 647 19.90 13.88 16.19
C ILE A 647 20.79 14.67 15.25
N HIS A 648 20.58 15.97 15.17
CA HIS A 648 21.39 16.91 14.40
C HIS A 648 21.87 18.06 15.29
N GLY A 649 23.14 18.02 15.72
CA GLY A 649 23.76 19.09 16.51
C GLY A 649 24.78 19.89 15.72
N GLY A 650 24.53 21.18 15.49
CA GLY A 650 25.42 22.05 14.71
C GLY A 650 26.81 22.20 15.34
N ARG A 651 26.90 22.39 16.67
CA ARG A 651 28.18 22.43 17.41
C ARG A 651 28.65 21.07 17.92
N GLY A 652 27.79 20.06 17.88
CA GLY A 652 28.10 18.70 18.33
C GLY A 652 26.96 18.02 19.08
N ILE A 653 27.20 16.77 19.45
CA ILE A 653 26.26 15.92 20.19
C ILE A 653 26.99 15.36 21.42
N GLY A 654 26.39 15.49 22.59
CA GLY A 654 26.94 14.97 23.84
C GLY A 654 25.99 13.97 24.50
N PHE A 655 26.44 12.74 24.75
CA PHE A 655 25.66 11.72 25.45
C PHE A 655 26.01 11.70 26.94
N GLN A 656 25.00 11.80 27.80
CA GLN A 656 25.17 11.67 29.24
C GLN A 656 25.31 10.19 29.64
N PRO A 657 26.02 9.88 30.75
CA PRO A 657 26.10 8.54 31.30
C PRO A 657 24.72 7.91 31.49
N GLY A 658 24.58 6.64 31.13
CA GLY A 658 23.31 5.89 31.20
C GLY A 658 22.53 5.80 29.89
N PHE A 659 22.92 6.56 28.86
CA PHE A 659 22.29 6.45 27.55
C PHE A 659 22.57 5.10 26.89
N ASN A 660 21.54 4.45 26.36
CA ASN A 660 21.68 3.18 25.62
C ASN A 660 20.58 3.01 24.56
N VAL A 661 20.88 2.28 23.48
CA VAL A 661 19.92 1.97 22.41
C VAL A 661 19.53 0.50 22.53
N LYS A 662 18.27 0.20 22.82
CA LYS A 662 17.77 -1.18 22.88
C LYS A 662 17.56 -1.72 21.47
N LYS A 663 17.61 -3.05 21.33
CA LYS A 663 17.32 -3.75 20.07
C LYS A 663 15.93 -3.33 19.55
N GLY A 664 15.84 -3.04 18.25
CA GLY A 664 14.63 -2.53 17.59
C GLY A 664 14.59 -1.00 17.49
N ALA A 665 15.15 -0.29 18.48
CA ALA A 665 15.27 1.16 18.43
C ALA A 665 16.33 1.59 17.42
N THR A 666 16.19 2.79 16.86
CA THR A 666 17.20 3.32 15.95
C THR A 666 17.59 4.76 16.26
N LEU A 667 18.89 5.01 16.12
CA LEU A 667 19.51 6.31 16.33
C LEU A 667 20.37 6.65 15.11
N SER A 668 20.16 7.82 14.52
CA SER A 668 21.11 8.43 13.58
C SER A 668 21.63 9.75 14.13
N CYS A 669 22.92 10.01 13.98
CA CYS A 669 23.54 11.23 14.46
C CYS A 669 24.20 11.99 13.31
N LYS A 670 24.01 13.31 13.29
CA LYS A 670 24.64 14.26 12.37
C LYS A 670 25.19 15.44 13.17
N SER A 671 26.43 15.82 12.90
CA SER A 671 27.05 17.00 13.49
C SER A 671 27.50 17.98 12.41
N GLY A 672 27.48 19.27 12.73
CA GLY A 672 27.81 20.35 11.78
C GLY A 672 26.66 20.75 10.88
N LEU A 673 26.69 21.97 10.34
CA LEU A 673 25.69 22.53 9.41
C LEU A 673 26.06 22.34 7.94
#